data_AF-F8NAY9-F1
#
_entry.id   AF-F8NAY9-F1
#
_cell.length_a   1.000
_cell.length_b   1.000
_cell.length_c   1.000
_cell.angle_alpha   90.00
_cell.angle_beta   90.00
_cell.angle_gamma   90.00
#
_symmetry.space_group_name_H-M   'P 1'
#
loop_
_entity.id
_entity.type
_entity.pdbx_description
1 polymer ?
#
loop_
_entity_poly.entity_id
_entity_poly.type
_entity_poly.pdbx_seq_one_letter_code
_entity_poly.pdbx_strand_id
1 'polypeptide(L)'
;MLFALTCSLAAGAQTKPAFEVAGKDTTCQIFVYSPGEHAGLHIAYLTNQEQWHDIGQVCGSDYGPWGTEKRMYTPYVLHAADGTWRLLFSVNSSAPCMAAAYSEDLVTWRPQDYPRMCEQGILAPVMFQMDNGTFDIYFKTKDGSRRYVKADKDFRHFDEATEPSSISDDAWLMDTATVAGRQFVGNQFEVPKVHLNYLLNYFEALRNDQARYAERMKDDAARFASLDTHVNATLTVDEAKTKRISDKLVGVFFEDINYAADGGLYAEMVQNRDFEYSSDDHEGWQSQTAWTSNRPIVIRTSNPLSALNPHYAVLEKTDTLYNSGWDGMKAAPLQQFDCSLFLRQPEGVRNQILVMLVGNSGEVLAKEKVKLQGKGWQRYAFSLTVDKKSLAGDMRLALTLLKDGQVDVDMVSLFPHDTYKGHGLRRDLAEAIAALHPKFMRFPGGCMSHGQGLSNIYHWNESVGPWQDRKPAKNIWGYHQTRGLGFYEYFQFCEDIGAEPLPVLAAGVPCQNSAADKDGYAGQQGGIPMKDMSTYCQEILNMIEWANGDPATSKWAKMRADAGHPTPFNLKMIGIGNEDIISTVFEERFKMIASAVKDKYPQIKVIGTVGPFHDPSADYVEGWKFAKDNKRIVDMVDEHYYESPGWFLRNQDYYDSYDRQAPKVYLGEWASQGRTVENALVEALHLCSLERNGDVVEMASYAPLLCHERHQNWNPDMIYFNRDSITMLTPSYETQKLWGNNGGDKYVSSSLDLPASVGYRVSASVVKDVDDKTIVKLINALPQALTVSIKGLSIADGTAAEGFGGKPDSKHVIPLKVMVEGQKVTLPAYCAVVIRK
;
A
#
# COMPACT_ATOMS: atom_id res chain seq x y z
N MET A 1 -29.83 48.89 38.55
CA MET A 1 -31.01 48.01 38.50
C MET A 1 -31.04 47.41 37.11
N LEU A 2 -30.28 46.33 36.84
CA LEU A 2 -30.67 44.92 36.96
C LEU A 2 -32.02 44.60 36.29
N PHE A 3 -31.98 43.96 35.12
CA PHE A 3 -32.60 42.65 34.90
C PHE A 3 -31.94 42.00 33.67
N ALA A 4 -31.28 40.87 33.91
CA ALA A 4 -30.80 39.95 32.89
C ALA A 4 -31.98 39.07 32.43
N LEU A 5 -32.10 38.84 31.12
CA LEU A 5 -32.93 37.76 30.58
C LEU A 5 -32.02 36.79 29.84
N THR A 6 -31.84 35.62 30.45
CA THR A 6 -31.18 34.44 29.90
C THR A 6 -32.06 33.80 28.83
N CYS A 7 -31.59 33.71 27.59
CA CYS A 7 -32.15 32.81 26.58
C CYS A 7 -31.58 31.41 26.78
N SER A 8 -32.36 30.52 27.40
CA SER A 8 -32.14 29.07 27.36
C SER A 8 -32.67 28.53 26.04
N LEU A 9 -31.78 28.07 25.15
CA LEU A 9 -32.14 27.19 24.03
C LEU A 9 -32.47 25.81 24.62
N ALA A 10 -33.75 25.48 24.67
CA ALA A 10 -34.22 24.15 25.04
C ALA A 10 -33.88 23.15 23.93
N ALA A 11 -33.26 22.04 24.33
CA ALA A 11 -33.03 20.87 23.51
C ALA A 11 -34.33 20.35 22.89
N GLY A 12 -34.20 19.75 21.70
CA GLY A 12 -35.29 19.28 20.86
C GLY A 12 -36.31 18.44 21.61
N ALA A 13 -37.57 18.88 21.55
CA ALA A 13 -38.71 18.11 22.00
C ALA A 13 -38.86 16.87 21.11
N GLN A 14 -38.51 15.71 21.65
CA GLN A 14 -38.85 14.41 21.08
C GLN A 14 -40.39 14.31 21.06
N THR A 15 -41.00 14.41 19.89
CA THR A 15 -42.45 14.27 19.73
C THR A 15 -42.86 12.87 20.15
N LYS A 16 -43.59 12.75 21.27
CA LYS A 16 -44.20 11.47 21.65
C LYS A 16 -45.30 11.07 20.65
N PRO A 17 -45.34 9.81 20.20
CA PRO A 17 -46.34 9.33 19.25
C PRO A 17 -47.76 9.39 19.83
N ALA A 18 -48.76 9.55 18.95
CA ALA A 18 -50.18 9.71 19.30
C ALA A 18 -50.84 8.43 19.87
N PHE A 19 -50.16 7.29 19.80
CA PHE A 19 -50.54 6.04 20.44
C PHE A 19 -49.27 5.22 20.72
N GLU A 20 -49.31 4.41 21.79
CA GLU A 20 -48.24 3.50 22.20
C GLU A 20 -48.77 2.08 22.04
N VAL A 21 -48.08 1.24 21.26
CA VAL A 21 -48.45 -0.18 21.12
C VAL A 21 -48.00 -0.89 22.39
N ALA A 22 -48.95 -1.38 23.18
CA ALA A 22 -48.65 -2.09 24.42
C ALA A 22 -48.35 -3.58 24.13
N GLY A 23 -47.13 -4.02 24.43
CA GLY A 23 -46.71 -5.43 24.38
C GLY A 23 -45.30 -5.63 23.79
N LYS A 24 -44.75 -6.85 23.94
CA LYS A 24 -43.45 -7.28 23.40
C LYS A 24 -43.37 -7.30 21.85
N ASP A 25 -44.33 -6.72 21.14
CA ASP A 25 -44.36 -6.69 19.67
C ASP A 25 -43.44 -5.61 19.08
N THR A 26 -42.95 -4.67 19.90
CA THR A 26 -42.05 -3.58 19.49
C THR A 26 -40.59 -3.78 19.88
N THR A 27 -40.28 -4.74 20.75
CA THR A 27 -38.92 -5.06 21.21
C THR A 27 -38.55 -6.50 20.86
N CYS A 28 -37.26 -6.78 20.74
CA CYS A 28 -36.72 -8.11 20.48
C CYS A 28 -35.43 -8.31 21.28
N GLN A 29 -35.05 -9.56 21.48
CA GLN A 29 -33.81 -9.89 22.16
C GLN A 29 -32.70 -10.17 21.14
N ILE A 30 -31.54 -9.54 21.37
CA ILE A 30 -30.30 -9.82 20.65
C ILE A 30 -29.26 -10.35 21.64
N PHE A 31 -28.32 -11.13 21.11
CA PHE A 31 -27.19 -11.69 21.85
C PHE A 31 -25.93 -11.38 21.06
N VAL A 32 -25.02 -10.63 21.68
CA VAL A 32 -23.76 -10.21 21.07
C VAL A 32 -22.64 -11.05 21.65
N TYR A 33 -21.88 -11.72 20.79
CA TYR A 33 -20.94 -12.76 21.21
C TYR A 33 -19.80 -12.92 20.19
N SER A 34 -18.79 -13.72 20.52
CA SER A 34 -17.79 -14.15 19.53
C SER A 34 -17.82 -15.67 19.37
N PRO A 35 -18.03 -16.19 18.15
CA PRO A 35 -18.00 -17.64 17.89
C PRO A 35 -16.62 -18.28 18.12
N GLY A 36 -15.55 -17.47 18.09
CA GLY A 36 -14.18 -17.89 18.28
C GLY A 36 -13.20 -16.74 18.01
N GLU A 37 -11.94 -16.91 18.42
CA GLU A 37 -10.93 -15.85 18.42
C GLU A 37 -10.69 -15.18 17.05
N HIS A 38 -10.91 -15.90 15.95
CA HIS A 38 -10.79 -15.39 14.57
C HIS A 38 -12.11 -14.91 13.94
N ALA A 39 -13.24 -15.11 14.62
CA ALA A 39 -14.56 -14.80 14.09
C ALA A 39 -15.02 -13.37 14.43
N GLY A 40 -14.30 -12.66 15.30
CA GLY A 40 -14.70 -11.32 15.75
C GLY A 40 -16.04 -11.32 16.50
N LEU A 41 -16.69 -10.16 16.54
CA LEU A 41 -17.97 -9.93 17.19
C LEU A 41 -19.12 -10.26 16.24
N HIS A 42 -20.05 -11.09 16.69
CA HIS A 42 -21.27 -11.50 16.01
C HIS A 42 -22.50 -11.06 16.77
N ILE A 43 -23.63 -10.97 16.06
CA ILE A 43 -24.94 -10.74 16.64
C ILE A 43 -25.86 -11.90 16.28
N ALA A 44 -26.57 -12.43 17.27
CA ALA A 44 -27.71 -13.33 17.10
C ALA A 44 -29.00 -12.66 17.61
N TYR A 45 -30.16 -13.10 17.13
CA TYR A 45 -31.46 -12.67 17.65
C TYR A 45 -32.31 -13.87 18.08
N LEU A 46 -33.19 -13.66 19.06
CA LEU A 46 -34.12 -14.67 19.52
C LEU A 46 -35.35 -14.71 18.60
N THR A 47 -35.59 -15.86 17.98
CA THR A 47 -36.75 -16.09 17.12
C THR A 47 -38.03 -16.30 17.93
N ASN A 48 -39.19 -16.21 17.26
CA ASN A 48 -40.50 -16.53 17.87
C ASN A 48 -40.62 -17.98 18.36
N GLN A 49 -39.70 -18.87 17.96
CA GLN A 49 -39.61 -20.26 18.41
C GLN A 49 -38.64 -20.42 19.59
N GLU A 50 -38.24 -19.32 20.22
CA GLU A 50 -37.28 -19.29 21.33
C GLU A 50 -35.92 -19.93 20.97
N GLN A 51 -35.51 -19.81 19.70
CA GLN A 51 -34.20 -20.24 19.21
C GLN A 51 -33.35 -19.04 18.82
N TRP A 52 -32.07 -19.04 19.20
CA TRP A 52 -31.12 -18.01 18.78
C TRP A 52 -30.61 -18.27 17.37
N HIS A 53 -30.69 -17.25 16.52
CA HIS A 53 -30.25 -17.29 15.12
C HIS A 53 -29.15 -16.26 14.89
N ASP A 54 -27.96 -16.71 14.46
CA ASP A 54 -26.83 -15.84 14.09
C ASP A 54 -27.17 -14.99 12.85
N ILE A 55 -26.78 -13.71 12.88
CA ILE A 55 -26.98 -12.78 11.77
C ILE A 55 -25.68 -12.65 10.96
N GLY A 56 -24.55 -12.51 11.65
CA GLY A 56 -23.23 -12.35 11.06
C GLY A 56 -22.25 -11.55 11.90
N GLN A 57 -21.02 -11.43 11.41
CA GLN A 57 -19.94 -10.65 12.01
C GLN A 57 -20.18 -9.15 11.79
N VAL A 58 -20.04 -8.36 12.86
CA VAL A 58 -20.19 -6.90 12.83
C VAL A 58 -18.92 -6.13 13.16
N CYS A 59 -17.93 -6.76 13.82
CA CYS A 59 -16.66 -6.11 14.16
C CYS A 59 -15.53 -7.15 14.21
N GLY A 60 -14.40 -6.87 13.56
CA GLY A 60 -13.17 -7.64 13.65
C GLY A 60 -12.15 -6.97 14.57
N SER A 61 -11.04 -7.65 14.86
CA SER A 61 -9.89 -7.04 15.53
C SER A 61 -8.90 -6.53 14.48
N ASP A 62 -8.47 -5.27 14.58
CA ASP A 62 -7.43 -4.68 13.73
C ASP A 62 -6.05 -4.68 14.41
N TYR A 63 -5.89 -5.35 15.56
CA TYR A 63 -4.63 -5.42 16.32
C TYR A 63 -3.59 -6.38 15.72
N GLY A 64 -2.34 -5.91 15.60
CA GLY A 64 -1.18 -6.74 15.27
C GLY A 64 -1.14 -7.29 13.84
N PRO A 65 -0.16 -8.14 13.50
CA PRO A 65 0.04 -8.68 12.15
C PRO A 65 -1.12 -9.52 11.64
N TRP A 66 -1.29 -9.51 10.32
CA TRP A 66 -2.23 -10.36 9.60
C TRP A 66 -1.93 -11.85 9.83
N GLY A 67 -3.00 -12.65 9.95
CA GLY A 67 -2.91 -14.10 10.15
C GLY A 67 -2.61 -14.53 11.59
N THR A 68 -1.75 -13.81 12.33
CA THR A 68 -1.34 -14.22 13.68
C THR A 68 -2.09 -13.52 14.80
N GLU A 69 -2.28 -12.20 14.74
CA GLU A 69 -2.74 -11.40 15.90
C GLU A 69 -4.12 -10.76 15.75
N LYS A 70 -4.71 -10.75 14.54
CA LYS A 70 -6.08 -10.25 14.28
C LYS A 70 -7.14 -11.12 14.97
N ARG A 71 -7.22 -11.00 16.29
CA ARG A 71 -7.97 -11.89 17.20
C ARG A 71 -8.77 -11.10 18.24
N MET A 72 -9.87 -11.69 18.68
CA MET A 72 -10.77 -11.13 19.68
C MET A 72 -11.05 -12.15 20.78
N TYR A 73 -10.67 -11.84 22.02
CA TYR A 73 -10.91 -12.69 23.18
C TYR A 73 -11.82 -12.00 24.18
N THR A 74 -12.76 -12.76 24.74
CA THR A 74 -13.67 -12.32 25.83
C THR A 74 -14.28 -10.94 25.55
N PRO A 75 -14.97 -10.73 24.41
CA PRO A 75 -15.58 -9.45 24.13
C PRO A 75 -16.65 -9.13 25.19
N TYR A 76 -16.69 -7.87 25.59
CA TYR A 76 -17.70 -7.32 26.48
C TYR A 76 -18.33 -6.10 25.82
N VAL A 77 -19.64 -6.17 25.62
CA VAL A 77 -20.42 -5.12 24.97
C VAL A 77 -21.31 -4.44 26.00
N LEU A 78 -21.40 -3.11 25.90
CA LEU A 78 -22.29 -2.30 26.71
C LEU A 78 -23.14 -1.39 25.79
N HIS A 79 -24.45 -1.36 26.02
CA HIS A 79 -25.34 -0.36 25.43
C HIS A 79 -25.43 0.83 26.38
N ALA A 80 -24.86 1.96 25.98
CA ALA A 80 -24.74 3.14 26.80
C ALA A 80 -26.04 3.96 26.80
N ALA A 81 -26.24 4.76 27.85
CA ALA A 81 -27.41 5.61 28.03
C ALA A 81 -27.60 6.69 26.95
N ASP A 82 -26.56 6.98 26.17
CA ASP A 82 -26.61 7.86 25.00
C ASP A 82 -27.18 7.16 23.75
N GLY A 83 -27.53 5.87 23.85
CA GLY A 83 -28.10 5.06 22.78
C GLY A 83 -27.07 4.31 21.94
N THR A 84 -25.78 4.50 22.22
CA THR A 84 -24.66 3.97 21.42
C THR A 84 -24.01 2.77 22.12
N TRP A 85 -23.08 2.11 21.44
CA TRP A 85 -22.49 0.83 21.85
C TRP A 85 -21.00 1.00 22.15
N ARG A 86 -20.53 0.27 23.15
CA ARG A 86 -19.12 0.15 23.51
C ARG A 86 -18.72 -1.31 23.44
N LEU A 87 -17.53 -1.58 22.93
CA LEU A 87 -16.92 -2.91 22.88
C LEU A 87 -15.54 -2.84 23.55
N LEU A 88 -15.28 -3.80 24.42
CA LEU A 88 -13.94 -4.11 24.92
C LEU A 88 -13.61 -5.56 24.61
N PHE A 89 -12.36 -5.85 24.29
CA PHE A 89 -11.89 -7.23 24.20
C PHE A 89 -10.39 -7.34 24.46
N SER A 90 -9.95 -8.51 24.90
CA SER A 90 -8.52 -8.82 25.02
C SER A 90 -7.99 -9.19 23.64
N VAL A 91 -6.84 -8.66 23.25
CA VAL A 91 -6.26 -8.91 21.91
C VAL A 91 -5.49 -10.22 21.85
N ASN A 92 -4.79 -10.57 22.94
CA ASN A 92 -4.10 -11.84 23.15
C ASN A 92 -3.77 -11.98 24.65
N SER A 93 -2.94 -12.96 25.02
CA SER A 93 -2.58 -13.18 26.43
C SER A 93 -1.34 -12.40 26.91
N SER A 94 -0.60 -11.71 26.05
CA SER A 94 0.71 -11.09 26.37
C SER A 94 0.76 -9.59 26.14
N ALA A 95 -0.15 -9.03 25.36
CA ALA A 95 -0.16 -7.61 25.01
C ALA A 95 -0.43 -6.76 26.25
N PRO A 96 0.18 -5.57 26.34
CA PRO A 96 -0.08 -4.62 27.41
C PRO A 96 -1.29 -3.73 27.08
N CYS A 97 -2.31 -4.26 26.40
CA CYS A 97 -3.48 -3.49 26.01
C CYS A 97 -4.72 -4.38 25.88
N MET A 98 -5.88 -3.74 26.02
CA MET A 98 -7.16 -4.21 25.50
C MET A 98 -7.52 -3.39 24.27
N ALA A 99 -8.42 -3.91 23.44
CA ALA A 99 -9.06 -3.12 22.39
C ALA A 99 -10.30 -2.43 22.95
N ALA A 100 -10.55 -1.21 22.49
CA ALA A 100 -11.74 -0.43 22.77
C ALA A 100 -12.34 0.08 21.47
N ALA A 101 -13.63 -0.16 21.27
CA ALA A 101 -14.35 0.29 20.09
C ALA A 101 -15.71 0.88 20.46
N TYR A 102 -16.20 1.74 19.57
CA TYR A 102 -17.46 2.48 19.71
C TYR A 102 -18.30 2.28 18.45
N SER A 103 -19.62 2.13 18.59
CA SER A 103 -20.54 2.09 17.44
C SER A 103 -21.86 2.81 17.74
N GLU A 104 -22.45 3.45 16.74
CA GLU A 104 -23.77 4.08 16.88
C GLU A 104 -24.92 3.10 16.60
N ASP A 105 -24.66 2.07 15.79
CA ASP A 105 -25.71 1.25 15.17
C ASP A 105 -25.40 -0.26 15.11
N LEU A 106 -24.31 -0.69 15.77
CA LEU A 106 -23.74 -2.03 15.80
C LEU A 106 -23.10 -2.55 14.51
N VAL A 107 -23.25 -1.90 13.35
CA VAL A 107 -22.64 -2.36 12.07
C VAL A 107 -21.50 -1.45 11.63
N THR A 108 -21.54 -0.17 11.99
CA THR A 108 -20.45 0.77 11.78
C THR A 108 -19.74 1.01 13.11
N TRP A 109 -18.56 0.42 13.26
CA TRP A 109 -17.67 0.64 14.40
C TRP A 109 -16.65 1.71 14.04
N ARG A 110 -16.30 2.59 14.98
CA ARG A 110 -15.19 3.56 14.82
C ARG A 110 -13.83 2.86 14.93
N PRO A 111 -12.74 3.52 14.47
CA PRO A 111 -11.39 2.96 14.58
C PRO A 111 -11.07 2.58 16.02
N GLN A 112 -10.49 1.40 16.21
CA GLN A 112 -10.25 0.85 17.54
C GLN A 112 -9.09 1.57 18.22
N ASP A 113 -9.26 1.85 19.51
CA ASP A 113 -8.19 2.36 20.37
C ASP A 113 -7.60 1.22 21.21
N TYR A 114 -6.29 1.24 21.42
CA TYR A 114 -5.57 0.22 22.17
C TYR A 114 -4.83 0.84 23.35
N PRO A 115 -5.53 1.33 24.38
CA PRO A 115 -4.87 2.00 25.48
C PRO A 115 -3.83 1.09 26.13
N ARG A 116 -2.60 1.62 26.26
CA ARG A 116 -1.49 0.89 26.86
C ARG A 116 -1.62 0.90 28.38
N MET A 117 -1.60 -0.29 28.95
CA MET A 117 -1.68 -0.55 30.38
C MET A 117 -0.28 -0.69 30.98
N CYS A 118 -0.23 -0.59 32.31
CA CYS A 118 0.98 -0.73 33.11
C CYS A 118 1.50 -2.17 33.15
N GLU A 119 0.64 -3.15 32.89
CA GLU A 119 0.95 -4.57 32.94
C GLU A 119 0.73 -5.25 31.58
N GLN A 120 1.36 -6.40 31.38
CA GLN A 120 1.14 -7.26 30.21
C GLN A 120 0.07 -8.32 30.50
N GLY A 121 -0.60 -8.78 29.45
CA GLY A 121 -1.61 -9.83 29.55
C GLY A 121 -2.88 -9.31 30.18
N ILE A 122 -3.48 -8.35 29.48
CA ILE A 122 -4.78 -7.77 29.82
C ILE A 122 -5.86 -8.76 29.41
N LEU A 123 -6.60 -9.29 30.39
CA LEU A 123 -7.56 -10.36 30.19
C LEU A 123 -8.96 -9.95 30.66
N ALA A 124 -9.97 -10.40 29.92
CA ALA A 124 -11.39 -10.26 30.26
C ALA A 124 -11.75 -8.82 30.68
N PRO A 125 -11.59 -7.81 29.82
CA PRO A 125 -12.04 -6.46 30.16
C PRO A 125 -13.57 -6.43 30.29
N VAL A 126 -14.07 -5.75 31.32
CA VAL A 126 -15.50 -5.47 31.55
C VAL A 126 -15.69 -4.01 31.89
N MET A 127 -16.86 -3.43 31.60
CA MET A 127 -17.11 -2.01 31.82
C MET A 127 -18.49 -1.72 32.40
N PHE A 128 -18.56 -0.61 33.11
CA PHE A 128 -19.78 -0.06 33.69
C PHE A 128 -19.87 1.42 33.34
N GLN A 129 -21.03 1.87 32.88
CA GLN A 129 -21.27 3.29 32.67
C GLN A 129 -21.63 3.96 34.01
N MET A 130 -21.01 5.12 34.26
CA MET A 130 -21.24 5.94 35.45
C MET A 130 -22.29 7.02 35.17
N ASP A 131 -22.96 7.51 36.22
CA ASP A 131 -24.03 8.54 36.12
C ASP A 131 -23.59 9.82 35.41
N ASN A 132 -22.30 10.16 35.50
CA ASN A 132 -21.73 11.33 34.85
C ASN A 132 -21.48 11.11 33.34
N GLY A 133 -21.68 9.90 32.82
CA GLY A 133 -21.45 9.47 31.44
C GLY A 133 -20.06 8.86 31.16
N THR A 134 -19.14 8.85 32.12
CA THR A 134 -17.83 8.17 31.97
C THR A 134 -17.97 6.67 32.17
N PHE A 135 -16.93 5.90 31.85
CA PHE A 135 -16.94 4.45 32.00
C PHE A 135 -15.85 3.99 32.98
N ASP A 136 -16.24 3.11 33.90
CA ASP A 136 -15.33 2.40 34.78
C ASP A 136 -15.06 1.02 34.16
N ILE A 137 -13.80 0.76 33.83
CA ILE A 137 -13.34 -0.46 33.18
C ILE A 137 -12.49 -1.25 34.17
N TYR A 138 -12.72 -2.56 34.22
CA TYR A 138 -11.95 -3.49 35.03
C TYR A 138 -11.42 -4.63 34.17
N PHE A 139 -10.20 -5.08 34.45
CA PHE A 139 -9.60 -6.21 33.76
C PHE A 139 -8.80 -7.07 34.73
N LYS A 140 -8.54 -8.32 34.32
CA LYS A 140 -7.71 -9.28 35.04
C LYS A 140 -6.32 -9.31 34.43
N THR A 141 -5.32 -9.48 35.27
CA THR A 141 -3.92 -9.68 34.87
C THR A 141 -3.59 -11.16 34.96
N LYS A 142 -2.48 -11.58 34.33
CA LYS A 142 -2.05 -12.99 34.32
C LYS A 142 -1.81 -13.59 35.70
N ASP A 143 -1.41 -12.77 36.67
CA ASP A 143 -1.17 -13.20 38.06
C ASP A 143 -2.45 -13.23 38.92
N GLY A 144 -3.61 -12.91 38.34
CA GLY A 144 -4.90 -12.90 39.00
C GLY A 144 -5.24 -11.59 39.72
N SER A 145 -4.38 -10.56 39.62
CA SER A 145 -4.73 -9.22 40.09
C SER A 145 -5.84 -8.59 39.23
N ARG A 146 -6.47 -7.55 39.79
CA ARG A 146 -7.53 -6.79 39.12
C ARG A 146 -7.08 -5.35 39.03
N ARG A 147 -7.32 -4.72 37.88
CA ARG A 147 -6.93 -3.34 37.61
C ARG A 147 -8.15 -2.52 37.25
N TYR A 148 -8.00 -1.21 37.33
CA TYR A 148 -9.07 -0.24 37.10
C TYR A 148 -8.60 0.82 36.11
N VAL A 149 -9.43 1.11 35.11
CA VAL A 149 -9.21 2.13 34.10
C VAL A 149 -10.47 2.96 33.99
N LYS A 150 -10.31 4.28 33.99
CA LYS A 150 -11.41 5.20 33.69
C LYS A 150 -11.36 5.60 32.23
N ALA A 151 -12.47 5.49 31.52
CA ALA A 151 -12.62 6.04 30.17
C ALA A 151 -13.54 7.26 30.17
N ASP A 152 -13.23 8.22 29.28
CA ASP A 152 -14.08 9.38 29.06
C ASP A 152 -15.39 9.03 28.34
N LYS A 153 -16.28 10.03 28.18
CA LYS A 153 -17.62 9.85 27.61
C LYS A 153 -17.58 9.39 26.15
N ASP A 154 -16.60 9.92 25.42
CA ASP A 154 -16.39 9.65 24.01
C ASP A 154 -15.67 8.31 23.79
N PHE A 155 -15.20 7.68 24.87
CA PHE A 155 -14.53 6.38 24.90
C PHE A 155 -13.24 6.37 24.07
N ARG A 156 -12.48 7.45 24.17
CA ARG A 156 -11.21 7.68 23.45
C ARG A 156 -10.02 7.86 24.38
N HIS A 157 -10.25 8.36 25.60
CA HIS A 157 -9.17 8.60 26.57
C HIS A 157 -9.34 7.67 27.76
N PHE A 158 -8.24 7.00 28.13
CA PHE A 158 -8.22 5.93 29.12
C PHE A 158 -7.12 6.21 30.15
N ASP A 159 -7.52 6.34 31.41
CA ASP A 159 -6.64 6.63 32.54
C ASP A 159 -6.63 5.43 33.50
N GLU A 160 -5.53 4.67 33.50
CA GLU A 160 -5.35 3.56 34.44
C GLU A 160 -4.99 4.06 35.84
N ALA A 161 -5.62 3.50 36.87
CA ALA A 161 -5.26 3.77 38.25
C ALA A 161 -3.95 3.09 38.65
N THR A 162 -3.22 3.72 39.57
CA THR A 162 -1.93 3.22 40.05
C THR A 162 -2.08 1.98 40.93
N GLU A 163 -3.16 1.92 41.73
CA GLU A 163 -3.42 0.85 42.68
C GLU A 163 -4.34 -0.24 42.11
N PRO A 164 -4.16 -1.51 42.50
CA PRO A 164 -5.07 -2.59 42.12
C PRO A 164 -6.51 -2.36 42.58
N SER A 165 -7.46 -2.89 41.82
CA SER A 165 -8.90 -2.87 42.14
C SER A 165 -9.28 -4.00 43.11
N SER A 166 -10.21 -3.70 44.02
CA SER A 166 -10.82 -4.67 44.94
C SER A 166 -12.17 -5.21 44.48
N ILE A 167 -12.57 -4.94 43.24
CA ILE A 167 -13.87 -5.36 42.68
C ILE A 167 -14.06 -6.89 42.75
N SER A 168 -15.29 -7.33 43.03
CA SER A 168 -15.67 -8.75 43.11
C SER A 168 -15.65 -9.41 41.72
N ASP A 169 -15.48 -10.74 41.67
CA ASP A 169 -15.59 -11.51 40.43
C ASP A 169 -16.99 -11.48 39.81
N ASP A 170 -18.02 -11.07 40.57
CA ASP A 170 -19.38 -10.88 40.06
C ASP A 170 -19.45 -9.87 38.91
N ALA A 171 -18.47 -8.96 38.81
CA ALA A 171 -18.36 -8.00 37.70
C ALA A 171 -18.10 -8.66 36.33
N TRP A 172 -17.67 -9.93 36.30
CA TRP A 172 -17.42 -10.70 35.08
C TRP A 172 -18.53 -11.69 34.72
N LEU A 173 -19.67 -11.64 35.42
CA LEU A 173 -20.83 -12.43 35.02
C LEU A 173 -21.36 -11.92 33.68
N MET A 174 -21.46 -12.85 32.72
CA MET A 174 -21.96 -12.61 31.37
C MET A 174 -23.10 -13.58 31.06
N ASP A 175 -23.91 -13.22 30.08
CA ASP A 175 -25.03 -14.04 29.62
C ASP A 175 -24.53 -15.26 28.84
N THR A 176 -25.40 -16.27 28.72
CA THR A 176 -25.13 -17.44 27.86
C THR A 176 -26.31 -17.73 26.95
N ALA A 177 -26.03 -18.09 25.70
CA ALA A 177 -27.04 -18.48 24.73
C ALA A 177 -26.56 -19.66 23.87
N THR A 178 -27.49 -20.50 23.42
CA THR A 178 -27.21 -21.59 22.48
C THR A 178 -27.52 -21.13 21.06
N VAL A 179 -26.49 -20.85 20.27
CA VAL A 179 -26.61 -20.42 18.86
C VAL A 179 -26.15 -21.57 17.96
N ALA A 180 -26.98 -21.95 16.99
CA ALA A 180 -26.69 -23.07 16.07
C ALA A 180 -26.25 -24.37 16.78
N GLY A 181 -26.83 -24.67 17.95
CA GLY A 181 -26.55 -25.88 18.73
C GLY A 181 -25.28 -25.84 19.60
N ARG A 182 -24.58 -24.70 19.67
CA ARG A 182 -23.41 -24.51 20.54
C ARG A 182 -23.69 -23.40 21.57
N GLN A 183 -23.31 -23.63 22.82
CA GLN A 183 -23.41 -22.64 23.88
C GLN A 183 -22.25 -21.64 23.79
N PHE A 184 -22.57 -20.35 23.88
CA PHE A 184 -21.62 -19.25 23.88
C PHE A 184 -21.85 -18.33 25.09
N VAL A 185 -20.81 -17.58 25.45
CA VAL A 185 -20.86 -16.51 26.45
C VAL A 185 -20.84 -15.16 25.72
N GLY A 186 -21.62 -14.19 26.20
CA GLY A 186 -21.74 -12.87 25.58
C GLY A 186 -22.66 -11.94 26.38
N ASN A 187 -23.22 -10.93 25.71
CA ASN A 187 -24.11 -9.95 26.33
C ASN A 187 -25.48 -9.98 25.64
N GLN A 188 -26.55 -10.10 26.41
CA GLN A 188 -27.92 -10.10 25.93
C GLN A 188 -28.56 -8.71 26.11
N PHE A 189 -29.27 -8.25 25.09
CA PHE A 189 -29.96 -6.95 25.12
C PHE A 189 -31.40 -7.08 24.63
N GLU A 190 -32.29 -6.26 25.17
CA GLU A 190 -33.60 -6.00 24.59
C GLU A 190 -33.53 -4.70 23.78
N VAL A 191 -33.78 -4.78 22.48
CA VAL A 191 -33.68 -3.66 21.55
C VAL A 191 -34.98 -3.44 20.78
N PRO A 192 -35.26 -2.22 20.28
CA PRO A 192 -36.38 -1.99 19.38
C PRO A 192 -36.30 -2.88 18.14
N LYS A 193 -37.43 -3.47 17.71
CA LYS A 193 -37.50 -4.35 16.54
C LYS A 193 -37.02 -3.68 15.24
N VAL A 194 -37.14 -2.35 15.15
CA VAL A 194 -36.61 -1.58 14.02
C VAL A 194 -35.08 -1.65 13.91
N HIS A 195 -34.36 -1.73 15.02
CA HIS A 195 -32.89 -1.90 15.01
C HIS A 195 -32.52 -3.30 14.50
N LEU A 196 -33.23 -4.35 14.92
CA LEU A 196 -33.02 -5.70 14.36
C LEU A 196 -33.33 -5.75 12.86
N ASN A 197 -34.40 -5.11 12.41
CA ASN A 197 -34.71 -5.04 10.98
C ASN A 197 -33.60 -4.34 10.18
N TYR A 198 -33.02 -3.26 10.72
CA TYR A 198 -31.87 -2.59 10.11
C TYR A 198 -30.67 -3.55 9.96
N LEU A 199 -30.33 -4.30 11.02
CA LEU A 199 -29.27 -5.32 10.97
C LEU A 199 -29.55 -6.39 9.91
N LEU A 200 -30.76 -6.96 9.90
CA LEU A 200 -31.14 -7.99 8.94
C LEU A 200 -31.05 -7.48 7.49
N ASN A 201 -31.54 -6.27 7.24
CA ASN A 201 -31.49 -5.63 5.93
C ASN A 201 -30.04 -5.34 5.49
N TYR A 202 -29.18 -4.90 6.41
CA TYR A 202 -27.76 -4.68 6.16
C TYR A 202 -27.08 -5.96 5.66
N PHE A 203 -27.20 -7.06 6.41
CA PHE A 203 -26.60 -8.34 6.00
C PHE A 203 -27.25 -8.94 4.75
N GLU A 204 -28.53 -8.68 4.50
CA GLU A 204 -29.18 -9.04 3.23
C GLU A 204 -28.59 -8.27 2.05
N ALA A 205 -28.37 -6.96 2.20
CA ALA A 205 -27.71 -6.13 1.19
C ALA A 205 -26.29 -6.65 0.88
N LEU A 206 -25.47 -6.92 1.91
CA LEU A 206 -24.13 -7.48 1.73
C LEU A 206 -24.15 -8.82 0.97
N ARG A 207 -25.06 -9.74 1.31
CA ARG A 207 -25.19 -11.02 0.58
C ARG A 207 -25.60 -10.81 -0.88
N ASN A 208 -26.51 -9.88 -1.14
CA ASN A 208 -26.94 -9.55 -2.50
C ASN A 208 -25.80 -8.97 -3.32
N ASP A 209 -24.99 -8.09 -2.73
CA ASP A 209 -23.82 -7.51 -3.38
C ASP A 209 -22.73 -8.54 -3.60
N GLN A 210 -22.42 -9.39 -2.62
CA GLN A 210 -21.47 -10.50 -2.80
C GLN A 210 -21.89 -11.43 -3.94
N ALA A 211 -23.19 -11.75 -4.06
CA ALA A 211 -23.70 -12.56 -5.17
C ALA A 211 -23.53 -11.86 -6.54
N ARG A 212 -23.66 -10.53 -6.60
CA ARG A 212 -23.43 -9.73 -7.81
C ARG A 212 -21.93 -9.65 -8.15
N TYR A 213 -21.08 -9.44 -7.14
CA TYR A 213 -19.63 -9.29 -7.29
C TYR A 213 -18.93 -10.62 -7.57
N ALA A 214 -19.60 -11.76 -7.35
CA ALA A 214 -19.15 -13.07 -7.78
C ALA A 214 -19.25 -13.30 -9.30
N GLU A 215 -19.83 -12.37 -10.06
CA GLU A 215 -19.92 -12.48 -11.52
C GLU A 215 -18.54 -12.52 -12.18
N ARG A 216 -18.37 -13.47 -13.12
CA ARG A 216 -17.16 -13.65 -13.93
C ARG A 216 -17.49 -13.83 -15.40
N MET A 217 -16.60 -13.35 -16.27
CA MET A 217 -16.72 -13.43 -17.73
C MET A 217 -16.65 -14.86 -18.26
N LYS A 218 -16.06 -15.80 -17.50
CA LYS A 218 -16.07 -17.23 -17.86
C LYS A 218 -17.48 -17.82 -17.95
N ASP A 219 -18.46 -17.21 -17.27
CA ASP A 219 -19.86 -17.66 -17.22
C ASP A 219 -20.74 -16.97 -18.27
N ASP A 220 -20.16 -16.10 -19.09
CA ASP A 220 -20.88 -15.23 -20.02
C ASP A 220 -21.62 -16.00 -21.13
N ALA A 221 -21.09 -17.16 -21.53
CA ALA A 221 -21.76 -18.02 -22.52
C ALA A 221 -23.16 -18.46 -22.05
N ALA A 222 -23.34 -18.71 -20.76
CA ALA A 222 -24.64 -19.04 -20.17
C ALA A 222 -25.45 -17.76 -19.89
N ARG A 223 -24.81 -16.73 -19.32
CA ARG A 223 -25.46 -15.47 -18.91
C ARG A 223 -26.09 -14.72 -20.09
N PHE A 224 -25.42 -14.73 -21.24
CA PHE A 224 -25.83 -14.03 -22.45
C PHE A 224 -26.24 -14.98 -23.57
N ALA A 225 -26.72 -16.19 -23.24
CA ALA A 225 -27.13 -17.19 -24.23
C ALA A 225 -28.27 -16.70 -25.16
N SER A 226 -29.10 -15.78 -24.67
CA SER A 226 -30.21 -15.17 -25.44
C SER A 226 -29.86 -13.82 -26.05
N LEU A 227 -28.62 -13.34 -25.91
CA LEU A 227 -28.20 -12.05 -26.45
C LEU A 227 -27.88 -12.21 -27.94
N ASP A 228 -28.37 -11.28 -28.76
CA ASP A 228 -28.08 -11.24 -30.19
C ASP A 228 -26.57 -11.28 -30.43
N THR A 229 -26.14 -12.00 -31.48
CA THR A 229 -24.72 -12.13 -31.85
C THR A 229 -24.04 -10.79 -32.17
N HIS A 230 -24.84 -9.75 -32.34
CA HIS A 230 -24.41 -8.39 -32.63
C HIS A 230 -25.23 -7.38 -31.82
N VAL A 231 -24.55 -6.58 -31.00
CA VAL A 231 -25.16 -5.54 -30.16
C VAL A 231 -24.91 -4.17 -30.80
N ASN A 232 -25.92 -3.29 -30.76
CA ASN A 232 -25.79 -1.92 -31.23
C ASN A 232 -25.87 -0.95 -30.05
N ALA A 233 -24.98 0.05 -30.03
CA ALA A 233 -24.98 1.16 -29.08
C ALA A 233 -24.92 2.49 -29.81
N THR A 234 -25.41 3.55 -29.18
CA THR A 234 -25.16 4.93 -29.62
C THR A 234 -24.36 5.68 -28.56
N LEU A 235 -23.17 6.15 -28.92
CA LEU A 235 -22.41 7.11 -28.12
C LEU A 235 -22.82 8.52 -28.56
N THR A 236 -23.40 9.29 -27.65
CA THR A 236 -23.68 10.71 -27.87
C THR A 236 -22.64 11.54 -27.13
N VAL A 237 -21.94 12.42 -27.84
CA VAL A 237 -20.90 13.33 -27.33
C VAL A 237 -21.43 14.76 -27.42
N ASP A 238 -21.27 15.54 -26.35
CA ASP A 238 -21.62 16.95 -26.30
C ASP A 238 -20.33 17.79 -26.16
N GLU A 239 -19.70 18.14 -27.29
CA GLU A 239 -18.44 18.92 -27.32
C GLU A 239 -18.57 20.29 -26.64
N ALA A 240 -19.79 20.80 -26.44
CA ALA A 240 -20.04 22.06 -25.74
C ALA A 240 -20.02 21.90 -24.21
N LYS A 241 -20.16 20.68 -23.68
CA LYS A 241 -20.12 20.39 -22.24
C LYS A 241 -18.82 19.70 -21.89
N THR A 242 -17.90 20.47 -21.33
CA THR A 242 -16.62 19.96 -20.85
C THR A 242 -16.42 20.30 -19.38
N LYS A 243 -15.62 19.48 -18.69
CA LYS A 243 -15.11 19.80 -17.36
C LYS A 243 -13.62 19.53 -17.28
N ARG A 244 -12.91 20.34 -16.50
CA ARG A 244 -11.49 20.13 -16.24
C ARG A 244 -11.31 18.86 -15.40
N ILE A 245 -10.36 18.04 -15.79
CA ILE A 245 -9.89 16.87 -15.04
C ILE A 245 -8.38 16.97 -14.84
N SER A 246 -7.82 16.11 -13.99
CA SER A 246 -6.37 16.05 -13.80
C SER A 246 -5.67 15.46 -15.03
N ASP A 247 -4.56 16.09 -15.43
CA ASP A 247 -3.63 15.56 -16.42
C ASP A 247 -2.67 14.50 -15.85
N LYS A 248 -2.88 14.11 -14.58
CA LYS A 248 -2.03 13.18 -13.80
C LYS A 248 -2.72 11.87 -13.45
N LEU A 249 -3.83 11.53 -14.11
CA LEU A 249 -4.65 10.38 -13.69
C LEU A 249 -3.84 9.08 -13.57
N VAL A 250 -2.96 8.75 -14.52
CA VAL A 250 -2.17 7.51 -14.49
C VAL A 250 -0.78 7.76 -13.93
N GLY A 251 -0.46 7.13 -12.80
CA GLY A 251 0.88 7.03 -12.25
C GLY A 251 1.27 5.59 -11.92
N VAL A 252 2.41 5.42 -11.25
CA VAL A 252 2.89 4.12 -10.77
C VAL A 252 3.13 4.15 -9.26
N PHE A 253 2.78 3.05 -8.60
CA PHE A 253 3.11 2.78 -7.20
C PHE A 253 4.38 1.93 -7.14
N PHE A 254 5.32 2.30 -6.29
CA PHE A 254 6.53 1.51 -6.06
C PHE A 254 6.78 1.33 -4.57
N GLU A 255 6.85 0.07 -4.18
CA GLU A 255 7.43 -0.36 -2.92
C GLU A 255 8.37 -1.53 -3.17
N ASP A 256 9.35 -1.71 -2.28
CA ASP A 256 10.19 -2.89 -2.30
C ASP A 256 9.44 -4.07 -1.68
N ILE A 257 8.50 -4.62 -2.43
CA ILE A 257 7.78 -5.89 -2.23
C ILE A 257 8.17 -6.83 -3.37
N ASN A 258 8.16 -8.14 -3.14
CA ASN A 258 8.48 -9.13 -4.17
C ASN A 258 9.86 -8.96 -4.83
N TYR A 259 10.85 -8.43 -4.10
CA TYR A 259 12.18 -8.09 -4.63
C TYR A 259 12.11 -7.03 -5.76
N ALA A 260 11.19 -6.08 -5.66
CA ALA A 260 11.00 -5.02 -6.65
C ALA A 260 12.19 -4.04 -6.72
N ALA A 261 12.90 -3.78 -5.62
CA ALA A 261 14.09 -2.93 -5.61
C ALA A 261 15.37 -3.76 -5.72
N ASP A 262 15.83 -4.34 -4.61
CA ASP A 262 17.04 -5.17 -4.54
C ASP A 262 16.81 -6.52 -5.23
N GLY A 263 17.60 -6.82 -6.27
CA GLY A 263 17.37 -7.96 -7.17
C GLY A 263 16.33 -7.68 -8.28
N GLY A 264 15.73 -6.48 -8.29
CA GLY A 264 14.71 -6.04 -9.23
C GLY A 264 15.15 -4.81 -10.05
N LEU A 265 14.47 -3.68 -9.83
CA LEU A 265 14.69 -2.43 -10.54
C LEU A 265 16.10 -1.87 -10.28
N TYR A 266 16.68 -2.11 -9.10
CA TYR A 266 18.07 -1.75 -8.82
C TYR A 266 19.01 -2.75 -9.48
N ALA A 267 19.88 -2.30 -10.39
CA ALA A 267 20.69 -3.19 -11.22
C ALA A 267 21.94 -3.78 -10.51
N GLU A 268 22.06 -3.63 -9.20
CA GLU A 268 23.15 -4.24 -8.42
C GLU A 268 23.05 -5.76 -8.54
N MET A 269 24.12 -6.38 -9.04
CA MET A 269 24.14 -7.83 -9.24
C MET A 269 24.62 -8.57 -8.00
N VAL A 270 25.40 -7.93 -7.12
CA VAL A 270 25.97 -8.55 -5.92
C VAL A 270 24.94 -8.54 -4.79
N GLN A 271 24.50 -9.72 -4.36
CA GLN A 271 23.64 -9.87 -3.19
C GLN A 271 24.49 -9.83 -1.91
N ASN A 272 24.01 -9.16 -0.86
CA ASN A 272 24.73 -8.99 0.41
C ASN A 272 26.14 -8.36 0.19
N ARG A 273 26.19 -7.26 -0.57
CA ARG A 273 27.44 -6.62 -1.02
C ARG A 273 28.34 -6.06 0.08
N ASP A 274 27.78 -5.82 1.26
CA ASP A 274 28.37 -5.19 2.45
C ASP A 274 28.40 -6.13 3.66
N PHE A 275 27.99 -7.39 3.50
CA PHE A 275 28.01 -8.41 4.57
C PHE A 275 27.08 -8.10 5.76
N GLU A 276 26.07 -7.24 5.57
CA GLU A 276 25.16 -6.80 6.64
C GLU A 276 23.92 -7.69 6.85
N TYR A 277 23.79 -8.77 6.09
CA TYR A 277 22.66 -9.69 6.26
C TYR A 277 22.68 -10.32 7.66
N SER A 278 21.49 -10.43 8.26
CA SER A 278 21.33 -10.98 9.60
C SER A 278 20.06 -11.83 9.72
N SER A 279 19.94 -12.57 10.82
CA SER A 279 18.73 -13.34 11.14
C SER A 279 17.52 -12.44 11.41
N ASP A 280 17.74 -11.15 11.68
CA ASP A 280 16.67 -10.18 11.86
C ASP A 280 15.98 -9.90 10.53
N ASP A 281 16.71 -9.93 9.41
CA ASP A 281 16.17 -9.73 8.06
C ASP A 281 15.32 -10.92 7.63
N HIS A 282 15.89 -12.13 7.72
CA HIS A 282 15.24 -13.39 7.36
C HIS A 282 15.85 -14.54 8.17
N GLU A 283 15.02 -15.49 8.60
CA GLU A 283 15.48 -16.66 9.36
C GLU A 283 16.59 -17.42 8.61
N GLY A 284 17.68 -17.74 9.30
CA GLY A 284 18.83 -18.45 8.74
C GLY A 284 19.81 -17.59 7.95
N TRP A 285 19.57 -16.28 7.78
CA TRP A 285 20.54 -15.38 7.19
C TRP A 285 21.60 -14.94 8.20
N GLN A 286 22.81 -14.68 7.69
CA GLN A 286 23.99 -14.25 8.44
C GLN A 286 24.89 -13.42 7.51
N SER A 287 25.91 -12.77 8.08
CA SER A 287 26.82 -11.89 7.32
C SER A 287 27.47 -12.53 6.09
N GLN A 288 27.63 -13.86 6.06
CA GLN A 288 28.17 -14.61 4.92
C GLN A 288 27.12 -15.07 3.89
N THR A 289 25.83 -14.84 4.12
CA THR A 289 24.76 -15.26 3.19
C THR A 289 25.04 -14.71 1.78
N ALA A 290 24.69 -15.48 0.75
CA ALA A 290 24.99 -15.22 -0.67
C ALA A 290 26.48 -15.27 -1.08
N TRP A 291 27.41 -15.45 -0.12
CA TRP A 291 28.82 -15.66 -0.39
C TRP A 291 29.24 -17.11 -0.15
N THR A 292 30.14 -17.59 -1.01
CA THR A 292 30.82 -18.88 -0.82
C THR A 292 32.32 -18.72 -0.96
N SER A 293 33.11 -19.64 -0.42
CA SER A 293 34.56 -19.59 -0.53
C SER A 293 35.17 -20.99 -0.52
N ASN A 294 36.40 -21.09 -1.00
CA ASN A 294 37.22 -22.29 -0.87
C ASN A 294 37.76 -22.50 0.55
N ARG A 295 37.54 -21.55 1.47
CA ARG A 295 37.90 -21.60 2.89
C ARG A 295 36.78 -20.98 3.74
N PRO A 296 36.79 -21.14 5.08
CA PRO A 296 35.82 -20.46 5.93
C PRO A 296 35.87 -18.94 5.75
N ILE A 297 34.70 -18.32 5.52
CA ILE A 297 34.59 -16.86 5.37
C ILE A 297 34.68 -16.21 6.75
N VAL A 298 35.64 -15.30 6.92
CA VAL A 298 35.83 -14.54 8.15
C VAL A 298 35.28 -13.13 7.95
N ILE A 299 34.30 -12.76 8.78
CA ILE A 299 33.74 -11.41 8.85
C ILE A 299 34.24 -10.71 10.11
N ARG A 300 34.58 -9.43 10.01
CA ARG A 300 35.03 -8.60 11.14
C ARG A 300 34.32 -7.25 11.13
N THR A 301 34.35 -6.58 12.29
CA THR A 301 33.77 -5.23 12.49
C THR A 301 34.77 -4.23 13.06
N SER A 302 36.03 -4.61 13.24
CA SER A 302 37.06 -3.75 13.82
C SER A 302 37.56 -2.71 12.81
N ASN A 303 37.50 -1.43 13.16
CA ASN A 303 37.87 -0.31 12.29
C ASN A 303 37.13 -0.37 10.93
N PRO A 304 35.80 -0.37 10.90
CA PRO A 304 35.07 -0.65 9.68
C PRO A 304 35.23 0.45 8.61
N LEU A 305 34.77 0.18 7.38
CA LEU A 305 34.66 1.20 6.35
C LEU A 305 33.67 2.29 6.77
N SER A 306 32.53 1.88 7.32
CA SER A 306 31.51 2.76 7.87
C SER A 306 31.07 2.29 9.25
N ALA A 307 30.67 3.21 10.11
CA ALA A 307 30.06 2.85 11.39
C ALA A 307 28.62 2.33 11.24
N LEU A 308 27.96 2.64 10.12
CA LEU A 308 26.59 2.21 9.82
C LEU A 308 26.54 0.81 9.19
N ASN A 309 27.59 0.46 8.45
CA ASN A 309 27.82 -0.85 7.85
C ASN A 309 29.18 -1.38 8.33
N PRO A 310 29.23 -1.96 9.55
CA PRO A 310 30.49 -2.32 10.16
C PRO A 310 31.12 -3.61 9.63
N HIS A 311 30.37 -4.49 8.97
CA HIS A 311 30.86 -5.80 8.56
C HIS A 311 31.73 -5.72 7.32
N TYR A 312 32.81 -6.50 7.30
CA TYR A 312 33.64 -6.67 6.11
C TYR A 312 34.26 -8.06 6.09
N ALA A 313 34.53 -8.56 4.89
CA ALA A 313 35.18 -9.85 4.71
C ALA A 313 36.70 -9.76 4.76
N VAL A 314 37.33 -10.79 5.28
CA VAL A 314 38.78 -10.95 5.34
C VAL A 314 39.22 -12.01 4.34
N LEU A 315 40.10 -11.64 3.42
CA LEU A 315 40.79 -12.55 2.51
C LEU A 315 42.22 -12.82 2.98
N GLU A 316 42.60 -14.08 3.07
CA GLU A 316 43.98 -14.55 3.24
C GLU A 316 44.54 -15.16 1.94
N LYS A 317 45.83 -15.55 1.96
CA LYS A 317 46.51 -16.07 0.77
C LYS A 317 45.76 -17.27 0.20
N THR A 318 45.52 -17.27 -1.11
CA THR A 318 44.81 -18.32 -1.88
C THR A 318 43.30 -18.42 -1.59
N ASP A 319 42.76 -17.53 -0.76
CA ASP A 319 41.33 -17.43 -0.56
C ASP A 319 40.68 -16.84 -1.82
N THR A 320 39.54 -17.42 -2.20
CA THR A 320 38.64 -16.87 -3.20
C THR A 320 37.24 -16.77 -2.62
N LEU A 321 36.67 -15.56 -2.63
CA LEU A 321 35.26 -15.32 -2.35
C LEU A 321 34.48 -15.35 -3.66
N TYR A 322 33.31 -15.97 -3.64
CA TYR A 322 32.39 -16.04 -4.77
C TYR A 322 31.02 -15.48 -4.38
N ASN A 323 30.42 -14.67 -5.25
CA ASN A 323 29.04 -14.23 -5.13
C ASN A 323 28.27 -14.60 -6.40
N SER A 324 27.14 -15.27 -6.23
CA SER A 324 26.29 -15.72 -7.35
C SER A 324 25.18 -14.72 -7.69
N GLY A 325 25.04 -13.64 -6.91
CA GLY A 325 24.00 -12.64 -7.09
C GLY A 325 22.60 -13.11 -6.78
N TRP A 326 21.63 -12.33 -7.23
CA TRP A 326 20.20 -12.56 -7.04
C TRP A 326 19.71 -13.69 -7.95
N ASP A 327 19.57 -14.90 -7.41
CA ASP A 327 19.17 -16.11 -8.15
C ASP A 327 20.12 -16.50 -9.30
N GLY A 328 21.34 -15.96 -9.34
CA GLY A 328 22.32 -16.13 -10.42
C GLY A 328 22.60 -14.84 -11.18
N MET A 329 23.74 -14.79 -11.88
CA MET A 329 24.10 -13.70 -12.79
C MET A 329 24.30 -14.26 -14.20
N LYS A 330 24.03 -13.47 -15.24
CA LYS A 330 24.38 -13.81 -16.63
C LYS A 330 25.32 -12.81 -17.25
N ALA A 331 26.16 -13.32 -18.15
CA ALA A 331 27.04 -12.54 -19.00
C ALA A 331 26.91 -12.99 -20.46
N ALA A 332 26.91 -12.03 -21.37
CA ALA A 332 27.03 -12.24 -22.80
C ALA A 332 28.40 -11.79 -23.32
N PRO A 333 28.87 -12.32 -24.48
CA PRO A 333 30.14 -11.90 -25.07
C PRO A 333 30.17 -10.38 -25.32
N LEU A 334 31.31 -9.73 -25.04
CA LEU A 334 31.49 -8.28 -25.14
C LEU A 334 30.64 -7.43 -24.18
N GLN A 335 29.79 -8.03 -23.33
CA GLN A 335 29.08 -7.27 -22.32
C GLN A 335 30.06 -6.65 -21.33
N GLN A 336 29.79 -5.40 -20.96
CA GLN A 336 30.58 -4.65 -20.00
C GLN A 336 29.84 -4.55 -18.67
N PHE A 337 30.61 -4.61 -17.59
CA PHE A 337 30.13 -4.45 -16.22
C PHE A 337 31.02 -3.44 -15.50
N ASP A 338 30.42 -2.58 -14.69
CA ASP A 338 31.14 -1.66 -13.82
C ASP A 338 31.25 -2.28 -12.43
N CYS A 339 32.49 -2.54 -12.01
CA CYS A 339 32.79 -3.12 -10.71
C CYS A 339 33.41 -2.07 -9.80
N SER A 340 33.00 -2.05 -8.54
CA SER A 340 33.72 -1.32 -7.50
C SER A 340 33.77 -2.08 -6.19
N LEU A 341 34.79 -1.82 -5.38
CA LEU A 341 34.97 -2.42 -4.06
C LEU A 341 35.87 -1.54 -3.20
N PHE A 342 35.72 -1.66 -1.89
CA PHE A 342 36.62 -1.05 -0.93
C PHE A 342 37.60 -2.10 -0.40
N LEU A 343 38.88 -1.75 -0.41
CA LEU A 343 39.95 -2.62 0.06
C LEU A 343 40.78 -1.90 1.11
N ARG A 344 41.15 -2.64 2.16
CA ARG A 344 42.13 -2.20 3.15
C ARG A 344 43.15 -3.29 3.40
N GLN A 345 44.40 -2.88 3.56
CA GLN A 345 45.44 -3.74 4.08
C GLN A 345 45.72 -3.38 5.56
N PRO A 346 45.36 -4.24 6.54
CA PRO A 346 45.52 -3.93 7.96
C PRO A 346 46.99 -3.82 8.40
N GLU A 347 47.86 -4.77 8.02
CA GLU A 347 49.32 -4.69 8.20
C GLU A 347 50.08 -5.47 7.10
N GLY A 348 51.29 -5.05 6.70
CA GLY A 348 52.23 -5.89 5.91
C GLY A 348 52.52 -5.49 4.44
N VAL A 349 52.81 -6.52 3.61
CA VAL A 349 53.39 -6.44 2.26
C VAL A 349 52.36 -6.05 1.20
N ARG A 350 52.68 -5.07 0.33
CA ARG A 350 51.81 -4.63 -0.78
C ARG A 350 51.15 -5.80 -1.53
N ASN A 351 49.83 -5.94 -1.37
CA ASN A 351 49.06 -7.02 -1.96
C ASN A 351 48.33 -6.59 -3.24
N GLN A 352 47.67 -7.55 -3.90
CA GLN A 352 46.82 -7.33 -5.06
C GLN A 352 45.70 -8.37 -5.06
N ILE A 353 44.49 -7.97 -5.45
CA ILE A 353 43.35 -8.86 -5.64
C ILE A 353 43.10 -9.05 -7.14
N LEU A 354 42.77 -10.27 -7.51
CA LEU A 354 42.23 -10.60 -8.83
C LEU A 354 40.71 -10.66 -8.73
N VAL A 355 40.04 -9.75 -9.45
CA VAL A 355 38.59 -9.73 -9.58
C VAL A 355 38.23 -10.39 -10.90
N MET A 356 37.31 -11.34 -10.90
CA MET A 356 36.94 -12.12 -12.08
C MET A 356 35.43 -12.31 -12.18
N LEU A 357 34.95 -12.35 -13.42
CA LEU A 357 33.69 -13.00 -13.75
C LEU A 357 34.02 -14.42 -14.19
N VAL A 358 33.44 -15.42 -13.53
CA VAL A 358 33.73 -16.84 -13.75
C VAL A 358 32.45 -17.56 -14.14
N GLY A 359 32.48 -18.32 -15.24
CA GLY A 359 31.34 -19.14 -15.65
C GLY A 359 31.21 -20.43 -14.83
N ASN A 360 30.10 -21.14 -15.02
CA ASN A 360 29.80 -22.35 -14.25
C ASN A 360 30.83 -23.49 -14.41
N SER A 361 31.58 -23.54 -15.52
CA SER A 361 32.63 -24.55 -15.72
C SER A 361 34.01 -24.13 -15.17
N GLY A 362 34.08 -22.96 -14.53
CA GLY A 362 35.30 -22.39 -13.96
C GLY A 362 36.12 -21.55 -14.95
N GLU A 363 35.61 -21.35 -16.16
CA GLU A 363 36.22 -20.49 -17.17
C GLU A 363 36.16 -19.02 -16.76
N VAL A 364 37.24 -18.28 -17.01
CA VAL A 364 37.31 -16.85 -16.70
C VAL A 364 36.76 -16.06 -17.89
N LEU A 365 35.65 -15.37 -17.67
CA LEU A 365 34.93 -14.58 -18.67
C LEU A 365 35.48 -13.17 -18.80
N ALA A 366 35.84 -12.56 -17.67
CA ALA A 366 36.49 -11.24 -17.58
C ALA A 366 37.36 -11.20 -16.31
N LYS A 367 38.39 -10.37 -16.28
CA LYS A 367 39.23 -10.20 -15.08
C LYS A 367 39.94 -8.85 -15.03
N GLU A 368 40.20 -8.38 -13.82
CA GLU A 368 41.04 -7.21 -13.54
C GLU A 368 41.92 -7.46 -12.31
N LYS A 369 43.14 -6.90 -12.31
CA LYS A 369 44.10 -7.07 -11.21
C LYS A 369 44.27 -5.76 -10.47
N VAL A 370 43.66 -5.68 -9.29
CA VAL A 370 43.65 -4.50 -8.44
C VAL A 370 44.86 -4.51 -7.52
N LYS A 371 45.80 -3.58 -7.72
CA LYS A 371 46.96 -3.40 -6.84
C LYS A 371 46.58 -2.45 -5.71
N LEU A 372 46.70 -2.90 -4.46
CA LEU A 372 46.38 -2.08 -3.30
C LEU A 372 47.42 -0.96 -3.12
N GLN A 373 46.93 0.25 -2.83
CA GLN A 373 47.71 1.46 -2.59
C GLN A 373 47.19 2.19 -1.35
N GLY A 374 48.04 3.03 -0.75
CA GLY A 374 47.65 3.86 0.41
C GLY A 374 47.60 3.11 1.74
N LYS A 375 47.09 3.81 2.76
CA LYS A 375 46.79 3.27 4.10
C LYS A 375 45.28 3.39 4.34
N GLY A 376 44.70 2.45 5.09
CA GLY A 376 43.26 2.45 5.38
C GLY A 376 42.41 1.95 4.21
N TRP A 377 41.10 2.16 4.32
CA TRP A 377 40.12 1.80 3.28
C TRP A 377 40.26 2.70 2.07
N GLN A 378 40.29 2.10 0.88
CA GLN A 378 40.34 2.80 -0.40
C GLN A 378 39.36 2.17 -1.38
N ARG A 379 38.67 3.01 -2.15
CA ARG A 379 37.75 2.57 -3.21
C ARG A 379 38.52 2.30 -4.49
N TYR A 380 38.21 1.18 -5.14
CA TYR A 380 38.68 0.83 -6.47
C TYR A 380 37.47 0.64 -7.38
N ALA A 381 37.50 1.24 -8.56
CA ALA A 381 36.43 1.13 -9.56
C ALA A 381 37.05 0.92 -10.94
N PHE A 382 36.50 -0.01 -11.72
CA PHE A 382 36.99 -0.40 -13.04
C PHE A 382 35.91 -1.16 -13.81
N SER A 383 36.02 -1.21 -15.12
CA SER A 383 35.10 -1.97 -15.97
C SER A 383 35.67 -3.35 -16.32
N LEU A 384 34.80 -4.35 -16.33
CA LEU A 384 35.08 -5.72 -16.76
C LEU A 384 34.35 -5.96 -18.08
N THR A 385 35.09 -6.34 -19.13
CA THR A 385 34.51 -6.71 -20.43
C THR A 385 34.63 -8.20 -20.64
N VAL A 386 33.50 -8.86 -20.92
CA VAL A 386 33.46 -10.29 -21.22
C VAL A 386 34.19 -10.58 -22.53
N ASP A 387 35.08 -11.59 -22.53
CA ASP A 387 35.81 -11.99 -23.73
C ASP A 387 34.84 -12.33 -24.87
N LYS A 388 35.13 -11.81 -26.07
CA LYS A 388 34.33 -12.04 -27.29
C LYS A 388 34.19 -13.52 -27.68
N LYS A 389 35.08 -14.39 -27.18
CA LYS A 389 35.08 -15.84 -27.42
C LYS A 389 34.26 -16.62 -26.40
N SER A 390 33.86 -16.00 -25.30
CA SER A 390 32.97 -16.61 -24.32
C SER A 390 31.63 -16.94 -24.97
N LEU A 391 30.86 -17.83 -24.36
CA LEU A 391 29.45 -18.03 -24.70
C LEU A 391 28.58 -17.28 -23.70
N ALA A 392 27.37 -16.89 -24.12
CA ALA A 392 26.40 -16.37 -23.17
C ALA A 392 26.05 -17.45 -22.16
N GLY A 393 26.06 -17.12 -20.87
CA GLY A 393 25.85 -18.11 -19.83
C GLY A 393 25.86 -17.53 -18.43
N ASP A 394 25.62 -18.41 -17.47
CA ASP A 394 25.63 -18.10 -16.06
C ASP A 394 27.06 -17.83 -15.57
N MET A 395 27.18 -16.83 -14.70
CA MET A 395 28.44 -16.41 -14.10
C MET A 395 28.30 -16.18 -12.60
N ARG A 396 29.46 -16.03 -11.95
CA ARG A 396 29.61 -15.54 -10.59
C ARG A 396 30.79 -14.57 -10.51
N LEU A 397 30.70 -13.60 -9.60
CA LEU A 397 31.82 -12.75 -9.24
C LEU A 397 32.79 -13.53 -8.36
N ALA A 398 34.10 -13.42 -8.61
CA ALA A 398 35.15 -14.04 -7.81
C ALA A 398 36.23 -13.02 -7.41
N LEU A 399 36.60 -13.01 -6.13
CA LEU A 399 37.64 -12.15 -5.57
C LEU A 399 38.75 -13.03 -4.98
N THR A 400 39.95 -13.01 -5.57
CA THR A 400 41.07 -13.84 -5.14
C THR A 400 42.25 -13.01 -4.66
N LEU A 401 42.78 -13.30 -3.48
CA LEU A 401 44.02 -12.68 -3.00
C LEU A 401 45.25 -13.36 -3.63
N LEU A 402 46.15 -12.56 -4.22
CA LEU A 402 47.28 -13.11 -5.00
C LEU A 402 48.60 -13.24 -4.23
N LYS A 403 48.78 -12.59 -3.07
CA LYS A 403 50.02 -12.68 -2.28
C LYS A 403 49.74 -13.01 -0.82
N ASP A 404 50.80 -13.39 -0.12
CA ASP A 404 50.78 -13.60 1.32
C ASP A 404 50.27 -12.39 2.11
N GLY A 405 49.64 -12.67 3.25
CA GLY A 405 49.05 -11.67 4.14
C GLY A 405 47.53 -11.64 4.07
N GLN A 406 46.97 -10.53 4.56
CA GLN A 406 45.54 -10.31 4.71
C GLN A 406 45.11 -9.07 3.94
N VAL A 407 43.94 -9.11 3.31
CA VAL A 407 43.22 -7.94 2.78
C VAL A 407 41.78 -7.98 3.27
N ASP A 408 41.31 -6.84 3.75
CA ASP A 408 39.92 -6.61 4.10
C ASP A 408 39.17 -6.09 2.86
N VAL A 409 37.97 -6.61 2.62
CA VAL A 409 37.12 -6.31 1.46
C VAL A 409 35.72 -5.95 1.93
N ASP A 410 35.18 -4.87 1.38
CA ASP A 410 33.85 -4.36 1.74
C ASP A 410 33.19 -3.66 0.54
N MET A 411 31.87 -3.47 0.60
CA MET A 411 31.04 -2.75 -0.38
C MET A 411 31.34 -3.16 -1.82
N VAL A 412 31.25 -4.46 -2.10
CA VAL A 412 31.55 -5.06 -3.40
C VAL A 412 30.35 -4.92 -4.33
N SER A 413 30.49 -4.14 -5.38
CA SER A 413 29.41 -3.83 -6.32
C SER A 413 29.75 -4.27 -7.74
N LEU A 414 28.75 -4.76 -8.46
CA LEU A 414 28.83 -5.10 -9.87
C LEU A 414 27.52 -4.69 -10.56
N PHE A 415 27.60 -3.74 -11.48
CA PHE A 415 26.48 -3.31 -12.31
C PHE A 415 26.72 -3.68 -13.77
N PRO A 416 25.68 -4.04 -14.55
CA PRO A 416 25.77 -3.94 -16.01
C PRO A 416 26.15 -2.49 -16.38
N HIS A 417 27.09 -2.30 -17.30
CA HIS A 417 27.47 -0.95 -17.74
C HIS A 417 26.29 -0.20 -18.39
N ASP A 418 25.48 -0.95 -19.14
CA ASP A 418 24.32 -0.44 -19.87
C ASP A 418 23.05 -0.50 -19.00
N THR A 419 22.97 0.42 -18.03
CA THR A 419 21.78 0.66 -17.20
C THR A 419 20.86 1.71 -17.83
N TYR A 420 19.60 1.77 -17.40
CA TYR A 420 18.65 2.77 -17.88
C TYR A 420 19.21 4.18 -17.68
N LYS A 421 19.42 4.90 -18.79
CA LYS A 421 20.04 6.25 -18.84
C LYS A 421 21.43 6.34 -18.20
N GLY A 422 22.08 5.23 -17.85
CA GLY A 422 23.33 5.22 -17.08
C GLY A 422 23.16 5.51 -15.59
N HIS A 423 21.93 5.48 -15.05
CA HIS A 423 21.62 5.86 -13.66
C HIS A 423 21.41 4.66 -12.72
N GLY A 424 21.90 3.47 -13.09
CA GLY A 424 21.93 2.32 -12.17
C GLY A 424 20.64 1.50 -12.09
N LEU A 425 19.62 1.80 -12.91
CA LEU A 425 18.41 0.99 -12.95
C LEU A 425 18.45 -0.08 -14.03
N ARG A 426 17.81 -1.21 -13.75
CA ARG A 426 17.72 -2.35 -14.66
C ARG A 426 16.90 -1.96 -15.87
N ARG A 427 17.51 -2.01 -17.05
CA ARG A 427 17.01 -1.36 -18.26
C ARG A 427 15.65 -1.87 -18.73
N ASP A 428 15.44 -3.18 -18.80
CA ASP A 428 14.18 -3.76 -19.27
C ASP A 428 12.98 -3.37 -18.39
N LEU A 429 13.14 -3.41 -17.07
CA LEU A 429 12.12 -2.98 -16.11
C LEU A 429 11.84 -1.48 -16.20
N ALA A 430 12.89 -0.65 -16.22
CA ALA A 430 12.76 0.80 -16.31
C ALA A 430 12.11 1.24 -17.64
N GLU A 431 12.45 0.59 -18.76
CA GLU A 431 11.82 0.84 -20.06
C GLU A 431 10.34 0.44 -20.09
N ALA A 432 9.97 -0.70 -19.47
CA ALA A 432 8.58 -1.10 -19.35
C ALA A 432 7.77 -0.10 -18.51
N ILE A 433 8.31 0.36 -17.38
CA ILE A 433 7.68 1.40 -16.57
C ILE A 433 7.55 2.72 -17.35
N ALA A 434 8.62 3.15 -18.03
CA ALA A 434 8.60 4.38 -18.84
C ALA A 434 7.56 4.31 -19.97
N ALA A 435 7.35 3.14 -20.58
CA ALA A 435 6.37 2.94 -21.64
C ALA A 435 4.91 3.11 -21.19
N LEU A 436 4.63 3.06 -19.88
CA LEU A 436 3.32 3.44 -19.31
C LEU A 436 3.06 4.95 -19.40
N HIS A 437 4.10 5.77 -19.61
CA HIS A 437 4.04 7.23 -19.50
C HIS A 437 3.40 7.73 -18.19
N PRO A 438 3.87 7.24 -17.02
CA PRO A 438 3.31 7.63 -15.73
C PRO A 438 3.53 9.12 -15.49
N LYS A 439 2.52 9.78 -14.92
CA LYS A 439 2.56 11.22 -14.60
C LYS A 439 3.14 11.51 -13.24
N PHE A 440 3.15 10.51 -12.36
CA PHE A 440 3.79 10.55 -11.06
C PHE A 440 4.24 9.14 -10.67
N MET A 441 5.16 9.06 -9.72
CA MET A 441 5.57 7.82 -9.08
C MET A 441 5.47 7.98 -7.56
N ARG A 442 4.65 7.14 -6.93
CA ARG A 442 4.57 7.00 -5.47
C ARG A 442 5.67 6.06 -4.97
N PHE A 443 6.45 6.49 -3.99
CA PHE A 443 7.54 5.73 -3.36
C PHE A 443 7.83 6.27 -1.95
N PRO A 444 8.64 5.63 -1.09
CA PRO A 444 9.04 4.23 -1.17
C PRO A 444 7.89 3.25 -0.90
N GLY A 445 6.66 3.75 -0.63
CA GLY A 445 5.38 3.02 -0.67
C GLY A 445 5.32 1.72 0.13
N GLY A 446 4.19 1.02 0.14
CA GLY A 446 3.12 1.37 1.07
C GLY A 446 3.55 1.03 2.50
N CYS A 447 3.44 -0.24 2.89
CA CYS A 447 3.84 -0.74 4.21
C CYS A 447 5.32 -0.48 4.54
N MET A 448 6.21 -0.41 3.54
CA MET A 448 7.64 -0.19 3.77
C MET A 448 7.94 1.21 4.35
N SER A 449 7.13 2.22 4.03
CA SER A 449 7.28 3.56 4.62
C SER A 449 7.09 3.59 6.14
N HIS A 450 6.17 2.76 6.66
CA HIS A 450 5.90 2.61 8.09
C HIS A 450 6.88 1.70 8.82
N GLY A 451 7.40 0.70 8.11
CA GLY A 451 8.31 -0.29 8.67
C GLY A 451 7.69 -1.19 9.75
N GLN A 452 8.53 -2.10 10.24
CA GLN A 452 8.25 -3.04 11.32
C GLN A 452 8.42 -2.37 12.69
N GLY A 453 7.41 -1.62 13.12
CA GLY A 453 7.47 -0.82 14.34
C GLY A 453 8.23 0.51 14.17
N LEU A 454 8.17 1.37 15.19
CA LEU A 454 8.67 2.76 15.12
C LEU A 454 10.18 2.85 14.85
N SER A 455 10.98 1.89 15.31
CA SER A 455 12.43 1.88 15.08
C SER A 455 12.84 1.51 13.64
N ASN A 456 11.88 1.05 12.83
CA ASN A 456 12.10 0.62 11.45
C ASN A 456 11.33 1.49 10.43
N ILE A 457 10.73 2.61 10.85
CA ILE A 457 10.17 3.61 9.93
C ILE A 457 11.23 4.02 8.90
N TYR A 458 10.79 4.25 7.66
CA TYR A 458 11.69 4.64 6.59
C TYR A 458 12.11 6.10 6.72
N HIS A 459 13.36 6.33 7.11
CA HIS A 459 13.98 7.65 7.16
C HIS A 459 14.66 7.97 5.82
N TRP A 460 14.17 8.99 5.12
CA TRP A 460 14.67 9.33 3.77
C TRP A 460 16.19 9.60 3.76
N ASN A 461 16.69 10.26 4.81
CA ASN A 461 18.09 10.66 4.94
C ASN A 461 19.04 9.47 5.17
N GLU A 462 18.51 8.31 5.56
CA GLU A 462 19.27 7.06 5.68
C GLU A 462 19.48 6.37 4.31
N SER A 463 18.82 6.85 3.25
CA SER A 463 18.86 6.30 1.89
C SER A 463 19.65 7.16 0.87
N VAL A 464 20.20 8.30 1.30
CA VAL A 464 20.93 9.23 0.43
C VAL A 464 22.39 9.38 0.89
N GLY A 465 23.24 9.89 0.00
CA GLY A 465 24.67 10.03 0.26
C GLY A 465 25.46 8.81 -0.20
N PRO A 466 26.76 8.74 0.18
CA PRO A 466 27.64 7.64 -0.20
C PRO A 466 27.07 6.28 0.23
N TRP A 467 27.14 5.28 -0.65
CA TRP A 467 26.49 3.99 -0.42
C TRP A 467 26.92 3.30 0.87
N GLN A 468 28.21 3.38 1.23
CA GLN A 468 28.73 2.76 2.45
C GLN A 468 28.19 3.41 3.73
N ASP A 469 27.59 4.60 3.64
CA ASP A 469 27.03 5.34 4.77
C ASP A 469 25.49 5.38 4.74
N ARG A 470 24.86 4.63 3.83
CA ARG A 470 23.42 4.38 3.87
C ARG A 470 23.14 3.28 4.88
N LYS A 471 22.11 3.44 5.70
CA LYS A 471 21.79 2.49 6.77
C LYS A 471 20.84 1.42 6.22
N PRO A 472 21.25 0.15 6.11
CA PRO A 472 20.37 -0.93 5.69
C PRO A 472 19.29 -1.17 6.74
N ALA A 473 18.24 -1.86 6.33
CA ALA A 473 17.13 -2.18 7.21
C ALA A 473 16.51 -3.53 6.85
N LYS A 474 15.90 -4.17 7.85
CA LYS A 474 14.91 -5.21 7.59
C LYS A 474 13.78 -4.62 6.75
N ASN A 475 13.42 -5.33 5.69
CA ASN A 475 12.21 -5.09 4.90
C ASN A 475 11.02 -5.77 5.60
N ILE A 476 9.89 -5.06 5.71
CA ILE A 476 8.65 -5.58 6.32
C ILE A 476 8.12 -6.83 5.60
N TRP A 477 8.48 -7.03 4.34
CA TRP A 477 8.14 -8.19 3.51
C TRP A 477 9.08 -9.39 3.72
N GLY A 478 9.92 -9.36 4.75
CA GLY A 478 10.69 -10.51 5.24
C GLY A 478 12.03 -10.74 4.54
N TYR A 479 12.70 -9.68 4.09
CA TYR A 479 14.05 -9.75 3.51
C TYR A 479 14.88 -8.51 3.87
N HIS A 480 16.09 -8.39 3.33
CA HIS A 480 17.02 -7.29 3.62
C HIS A 480 16.87 -6.15 2.61
N GLN A 481 16.93 -4.91 3.07
CA GLN A 481 16.92 -3.71 2.24
C GLN A 481 18.25 -2.99 2.33
N THR A 482 18.98 -2.93 1.21
CA THR A 482 20.29 -2.26 1.13
C THR A 482 20.17 -0.72 1.14
N ARG A 483 19.01 -0.21 0.71
CA ARG A 483 18.76 1.21 0.39
C ARG A 483 19.74 1.76 -0.66
N GLY A 484 20.26 0.89 -1.53
CA GLY A 484 20.98 1.26 -2.74
C GLY A 484 20.09 1.96 -3.76
N LEU A 485 18.84 1.51 -3.90
CA LEU A 485 17.75 2.28 -4.52
C LEU A 485 17.07 3.13 -3.44
N GLY A 486 17.58 4.35 -3.26
CA GLY A 486 17.13 5.30 -2.26
C GLY A 486 16.47 6.53 -2.87
N PHE A 487 16.25 7.56 -2.05
CA PHE A 487 15.56 8.77 -2.49
C PHE A 487 16.25 9.46 -3.68
N TYR A 488 17.57 9.50 -3.75
CA TYR A 488 18.26 10.08 -4.91
C TYR A 488 17.88 9.34 -6.21
N GLU A 489 17.95 8.01 -6.18
CA GLU A 489 17.67 7.17 -7.34
C GLU A 489 16.18 7.20 -7.73
N TYR A 490 15.24 7.25 -6.78
CA TYR A 490 13.81 7.41 -7.08
C TYR A 490 13.49 8.75 -7.75
N PHE A 491 14.03 9.85 -7.22
CA PHE A 491 13.83 11.19 -7.79
C PHE A 491 14.48 11.30 -9.17
N GLN A 492 15.69 10.76 -9.37
CA GLN A 492 16.32 10.70 -10.69
C GLN A 492 15.49 9.90 -11.68
N PHE A 493 14.93 8.77 -11.27
CA PHE A 493 14.09 7.95 -12.15
C PHE A 493 12.81 8.68 -12.56
N CYS A 494 12.19 9.43 -11.63
CA CYS A 494 11.04 10.27 -11.93
C CYS A 494 11.38 11.28 -13.05
N GLU A 495 12.53 11.96 -12.99
CA GLU A 495 12.97 12.85 -14.06
C GLU A 495 13.20 12.10 -15.39
N ASP A 496 13.84 10.93 -15.33
CA ASP A 496 14.19 10.14 -16.52
C ASP A 496 12.96 9.67 -17.31
N ILE A 497 11.85 9.39 -16.62
CA ILE A 497 10.58 8.93 -17.23
C ILE A 497 9.56 10.07 -17.39
N GLY A 498 9.87 11.28 -16.94
CA GLY A 498 8.98 12.45 -17.01
C GLY A 498 7.80 12.41 -16.03
N ALA A 499 7.97 11.76 -14.87
CA ALA A 499 6.99 11.67 -13.80
C ALA A 499 7.29 12.67 -12.67
N GLU A 500 6.26 13.12 -11.95
CA GLU A 500 6.42 13.86 -10.70
C GLU A 500 6.70 12.90 -9.51
N PRO A 501 7.68 13.20 -8.63
CA PRO A 501 7.92 12.38 -7.45
C PRO A 501 6.82 12.60 -6.40
N LEU A 502 6.29 11.49 -5.86
CA LEU A 502 5.38 11.46 -4.70
C LEU A 502 6.01 10.61 -3.59
N PRO A 503 6.91 11.19 -2.77
CA PRO A 503 7.42 10.51 -1.58
C PRO A 503 6.32 10.38 -0.52
N VAL A 504 6.16 9.19 0.05
CA VAL A 504 5.23 8.85 1.13
C VAL A 504 6.03 8.55 2.40
N LEU A 505 5.70 9.24 3.48
CA LEU A 505 6.39 9.14 4.77
C LEU A 505 5.39 8.74 5.85
N ALA A 506 5.83 7.99 6.85
CA ALA A 506 4.96 7.57 7.95
C ALA A 506 4.30 8.78 8.65
N ALA A 507 3.05 8.63 9.08
CA ALA A 507 2.34 9.65 9.86
C ALA A 507 2.79 9.69 11.35
N GLY A 508 4.01 9.23 11.64
CA GLY A 508 4.53 9.10 13.00
C GLY A 508 3.98 7.89 13.77
N VAL A 509 3.35 6.94 13.08
CA VAL A 509 2.83 5.68 13.61
C VAL A 509 3.41 4.48 12.82
N PRO A 510 3.50 3.28 13.40
CA PRO A 510 4.05 2.10 12.72
C PRO A 510 3.02 1.41 11.82
N CYS A 511 3.43 0.41 11.05
CA CYS A 511 2.52 -0.28 10.12
C CYS A 511 1.44 -1.07 10.87
N GLN A 512 0.21 -1.13 10.34
CA GLN A 512 -0.85 -2.01 10.86
C GLN A 512 -0.46 -3.50 10.91
N ASN A 513 0.52 -3.91 10.10
CA ASN A 513 1.05 -5.27 10.05
C ASN A 513 2.32 -5.46 10.93
N SER A 514 2.70 -4.48 11.74
CA SER A 514 3.89 -4.57 12.60
C SER A 514 3.75 -5.67 13.65
N ALA A 515 4.79 -6.48 13.84
CA ALA A 515 4.84 -7.40 14.98
C ALA A 515 5.00 -6.65 16.31
N ALA A 516 4.82 -7.39 17.40
CA ALA A 516 4.98 -6.86 18.73
C ALA A 516 6.38 -6.27 18.95
N ASP A 517 6.43 -5.10 19.58
CA ASP A 517 7.64 -4.54 20.13
C ASP A 517 8.15 -5.39 21.32
N LYS A 518 9.30 -5.00 21.89
CA LYS A 518 9.88 -5.67 23.07
C LYS A 518 8.96 -5.73 24.29
N ASP A 519 7.93 -4.89 24.33
CA ASP A 519 6.99 -4.78 25.43
C ASP A 519 5.63 -5.45 25.08
N GLY A 520 5.54 -6.15 23.95
CA GLY A 520 4.37 -6.93 23.55
C GLY A 520 3.30 -6.14 22.78
N TYR A 521 3.57 -4.88 22.41
CA TYR A 521 2.62 -3.99 21.75
C TYR A 521 2.81 -4.02 20.23
N ALA A 522 1.77 -4.38 19.48
CA ALA A 522 1.84 -4.74 18.06
C ALA A 522 0.88 -3.93 17.19
N GLY A 523 1.03 -4.05 15.87
CA GLY A 523 0.21 -3.35 14.88
C GLY A 523 0.51 -1.86 14.84
N GLN A 524 -0.44 -1.08 14.34
CA GLN A 524 -0.33 0.38 14.21
C GLN A 524 -0.63 1.08 15.55
N GLN A 525 0.09 0.69 16.58
CA GLN A 525 -0.18 1.12 17.93
C GLN A 525 0.99 1.91 18.52
N GLY A 526 0.64 2.93 19.30
CA GLY A 526 1.60 3.93 19.75
C GLY A 526 2.02 4.86 18.61
N GLY A 527 3.06 5.64 18.84
CA GLY A 527 3.58 6.58 17.86
C GLY A 527 4.88 7.19 18.34
N ILE A 528 5.58 7.89 17.45
CA ILE A 528 6.80 8.62 17.79
C ILE A 528 6.53 9.45 19.06
N PRO A 529 7.36 9.35 20.12
CA PRO A 529 7.09 10.06 21.36
C PRO A 529 6.92 11.56 21.11
N MET A 530 5.98 12.21 21.81
CA MET A 530 5.65 13.63 21.55
C MET A 530 6.86 14.57 21.68
N LYS A 531 7.81 14.26 22.57
CA LYS A 531 9.08 14.99 22.71
C LYS A 531 9.98 14.92 21.47
N ASP A 532 9.82 13.89 20.66
CA ASP A 532 10.63 13.60 19.47
C ASP A 532 9.91 14.02 18.17
N MET A 533 8.61 14.31 18.23
CA MET A 533 7.79 14.71 17.07
C MET A 533 8.31 15.97 16.38
N SER A 534 8.84 16.96 17.11
CA SER A 534 9.43 18.15 16.48
C SER A 534 10.65 17.81 15.61
N THR A 535 11.43 16.82 16.04
CA THR A 535 12.59 16.33 15.28
C THR A 535 12.14 15.62 14.01
N TYR A 536 11.10 14.79 14.10
CA TYR A 536 10.53 14.11 12.94
C TYR A 536 9.88 15.09 11.93
N CYS A 537 9.13 16.08 12.41
CA CYS A 537 8.61 17.16 11.55
C CYS A 537 9.77 17.88 10.84
N GLN A 538 10.85 18.18 11.55
CA GLN A 538 12.03 18.82 10.96
C GLN A 538 12.73 17.92 9.92
N GLU A 539 12.76 16.60 10.11
CA GLU A 539 13.26 15.64 9.12
C GLU A 539 12.50 15.73 7.79
N ILE A 540 11.17 15.85 7.85
CA ILE A 540 10.32 15.99 6.65
C ILE A 540 10.57 17.32 5.95
N LEU A 541 10.70 18.42 6.71
CA LEU A 541 11.08 19.72 6.15
C LEU A 541 12.49 19.68 5.52
N ASN A 542 13.42 18.90 6.10
CA ASN A 542 14.75 18.70 5.54
C ASN A 542 14.72 17.94 4.21
N MET A 543 13.79 16.97 4.03
CA MET A 543 13.58 16.29 2.75
C MET A 543 13.12 17.27 1.67
N ILE A 544 12.18 18.18 2.01
CA ILE A 544 11.72 19.21 1.07
C ILE A 544 12.86 20.16 0.71
N GLU A 545 13.69 20.57 1.69
CA GLU A 545 14.91 21.34 1.44
C GLU A 545 15.93 20.60 0.59
N TRP A 546 16.11 19.30 0.82
CA TRP A 546 16.98 18.45 0.01
C TRP A 546 16.50 18.39 -1.44
N ALA A 547 15.19 18.26 -1.68
CA ALA A 547 14.63 18.16 -3.02
C ALA A 547 14.58 19.51 -3.76
N ASN A 548 14.20 20.59 -3.07
CA ASN A 548 13.83 21.87 -3.70
C ASN A 548 14.74 23.05 -3.36
N GLY A 549 15.52 22.97 -2.28
CA GLY A 549 16.30 24.10 -1.77
C GLY A 549 17.45 24.52 -2.68
N ASP A 550 17.98 25.71 -2.38
CA ASP A 550 19.19 26.27 -3.00
C ASP A 550 20.46 25.69 -2.33
N PRO A 551 21.35 25.01 -3.09
CA PRO A 551 22.62 24.50 -2.57
C PRO A 551 23.53 25.56 -1.93
N ALA A 552 23.37 26.84 -2.26
CA ALA A 552 24.16 27.92 -1.67
C ALA A 552 23.78 28.23 -0.21
N THR A 553 22.54 27.93 0.20
CA THR A 553 22.01 28.31 1.51
C THR A 553 21.54 27.13 2.35
N SER A 554 21.29 25.97 1.73
CA SER A 554 20.76 24.78 2.40
C SER A 554 21.78 23.66 2.35
N LYS A 555 22.21 23.17 3.53
CA LYS A 555 23.13 22.02 3.62
C LYS A 555 22.56 20.75 2.97
N TRP A 556 21.23 20.63 2.96
CA TRP A 556 20.52 19.50 2.37
C TRP A 556 20.51 19.59 0.85
N ALA A 557 20.18 20.75 0.29
CA ALA A 557 20.32 20.96 -1.15
C ALA A 557 21.79 20.86 -1.62
N LYS A 558 22.74 21.27 -0.77
CA LYS A 558 24.17 21.04 -1.03
C LYS A 558 24.51 19.55 -1.10
N MET A 559 23.94 18.72 -0.23
CA MET A 559 24.11 17.26 -0.30
C MET A 559 23.60 16.68 -1.62
N ARG A 560 22.44 17.16 -2.12
CA ARG A 560 21.93 16.81 -3.46
C ARG A 560 22.90 17.25 -4.57
N ALA A 561 23.39 18.49 -4.51
CA ALA A 561 24.33 19.04 -5.48
C ALA A 561 25.67 18.30 -5.50
N ASP A 562 26.23 17.98 -4.34
CA ASP A 562 27.49 17.24 -4.20
C ASP A 562 27.37 15.79 -4.69
N ALA A 563 26.16 15.22 -4.69
CA ALA A 563 25.85 13.93 -5.29
C ALA A 563 25.73 13.96 -6.83
N GLY A 564 25.81 15.15 -7.44
CA GLY A 564 25.79 15.33 -8.90
C GLY A 564 24.55 16.02 -9.45
N HIS A 565 23.58 16.40 -8.61
CA HIS A 565 22.33 17.03 -9.04
C HIS A 565 22.10 18.41 -8.40
N PRO A 566 22.73 19.47 -8.92
CA PRO A 566 22.63 20.81 -8.32
C PRO A 566 21.24 21.44 -8.50
N THR A 567 20.51 21.10 -9.56
CA THR A 567 19.17 21.60 -9.85
C THR A 567 18.13 21.05 -8.85
N PRO A 568 17.09 21.80 -8.49
CA PRO A 568 15.96 21.26 -7.74
C PRO A 568 15.23 20.15 -8.51
N PHE A 569 14.77 19.11 -7.81
CA PHE A 569 13.90 18.07 -8.37
C PHE A 569 12.45 18.54 -8.60
N ASN A 570 12.10 19.74 -8.12
CA ASN A 570 10.76 20.32 -8.26
C ASN A 570 9.64 19.45 -7.64
N LEU A 571 9.86 19.01 -6.39
CA LEU A 571 8.86 18.30 -5.58
C LEU A 571 7.61 19.18 -5.37
N LYS A 572 6.43 18.63 -5.66
CA LYS A 572 5.13 19.33 -5.57
C LYS A 572 4.17 18.72 -4.55
N MET A 573 4.35 17.45 -4.21
CA MET A 573 3.43 16.68 -3.38
C MET A 573 4.17 15.72 -2.48
N ILE A 574 3.59 15.45 -1.31
CA ILE A 574 4.06 14.42 -0.37
C ILE A 574 2.85 13.64 0.14
N GLY A 575 3.03 12.35 0.38
CA GLY A 575 2.11 11.55 1.17
C GLY A 575 2.55 11.54 2.64
N ILE A 576 1.59 11.71 3.56
CA ILE A 576 1.79 11.52 4.99
C ILE A 576 0.85 10.41 5.44
N GLY A 577 1.42 9.28 5.82
CA GLY A 577 0.66 8.07 6.14
C GLY A 577 0.38 7.18 4.92
N ASN A 578 -0.11 5.98 5.19
CA ASN A 578 -0.57 4.97 4.25
C ASN A 578 -1.42 3.92 4.99
N GLU A 579 -2.64 3.65 4.53
CA GLU A 579 -3.49 2.60 5.13
C GLU A 579 -3.60 2.70 6.67
N ASP A 580 -3.58 3.92 7.19
CA ASP A 580 -3.49 4.14 8.62
C ASP A 580 -4.81 3.84 9.33
N ILE A 581 -4.74 3.21 10.50
CA ILE A 581 -5.83 3.25 11.47
C ILE A 581 -6.01 4.70 11.92
N ILE A 582 -7.20 5.27 11.70
CA ILE A 582 -7.51 6.68 11.99
C ILE A 582 -7.85 6.84 13.48
N SER A 583 -6.85 6.55 14.31
CA SER A 583 -6.89 6.68 15.76
C SER A 583 -6.55 8.11 16.21
N THR A 584 -6.84 8.40 17.48
CA THR A 584 -6.43 9.68 18.12
C THR A 584 -4.91 9.92 18.04
N VAL A 585 -4.12 8.85 18.17
CA VAL A 585 -2.66 8.84 18.10
C VAL A 585 -2.15 9.23 16.72
N PHE A 586 -2.79 8.71 15.66
CA PHE A 586 -2.52 9.07 14.28
C PHE A 586 -2.88 10.53 14.02
N GLU A 587 -4.11 10.94 14.38
CA GLU A 587 -4.61 12.27 14.10
C GLU A 587 -3.72 13.38 14.67
N GLU A 588 -3.28 13.22 15.92
CA GLU A 588 -2.41 14.19 16.60
C GLU A 588 -1.10 14.38 15.83
N ARG A 589 -0.45 13.28 15.42
CA ARG A 589 0.85 13.30 14.74
C ARG A 589 0.74 13.77 13.31
N PHE A 590 -0.28 13.30 12.58
CA PHE A 590 -0.58 13.78 11.24
C PHE A 590 -0.76 15.30 11.25
N LYS A 591 -1.57 15.85 12.17
CA LYS A 591 -1.79 17.30 12.30
C LYS A 591 -0.48 18.05 12.53
N MET A 592 0.41 17.56 13.39
CA MET A 592 1.72 18.19 13.61
C MET A 592 2.57 18.22 12.34
N ILE A 593 2.69 17.09 11.65
CA ILE A 593 3.53 16.97 10.46
C ILE A 593 2.98 17.83 9.32
N ALA A 594 1.69 17.66 8.99
CA ALA A 594 1.06 18.35 7.89
C ALA A 594 1.01 19.87 8.11
N SER A 595 0.78 20.32 9.34
CA SER A 595 0.86 21.76 9.68
C SER A 595 2.27 22.29 9.51
N ALA A 596 3.31 21.58 9.99
CA ALA A 596 4.70 22.01 9.82
C ALA A 596 5.08 22.16 8.33
N VAL A 597 4.62 21.24 7.48
CA VAL A 597 4.81 21.32 6.02
C VAL A 597 4.08 22.52 5.44
N LYS A 598 2.78 22.68 5.73
CA LYS A 598 1.98 23.77 5.18
C LYS A 598 2.42 25.16 5.63
N ASP A 599 2.87 25.30 6.88
CA ASP A 599 3.34 26.57 7.42
C ASP A 599 4.62 27.04 6.72
N LYS A 600 5.52 26.11 6.37
CA LYS A 600 6.80 26.43 5.73
C LYS A 600 6.76 26.40 4.19
N TYR A 601 5.99 25.48 3.62
CA TYR A 601 5.86 25.25 2.18
C TYR A 601 4.39 25.12 1.78
N PRO A 602 3.60 26.21 1.85
CA PRO A 602 2.15 26.17 1.58
C PRO A 602 1.78 25.66 0.19
N GLN A 603 2.73 25.74 -0.77
CA GLN A 603 2.58 25.24 -2.14
C GLN A 603 2.70 23.72 -2.28
N ILE A 604 3.27 23.01 -1.29
CA ILE A 604 3.34 21.55 -1.32
C ILE A 604 1.96 20.99 -1.03
N LYS A 605 1.49 20.11 -1.91
CA LYS A 605 0.27 19.33 -1.68
C LYS A 605 0.56 18.23 -0.67
N VAL A 606 -0.26 18.14 0.37
CA VAL A 606 -0.25 17.06 1.34
C VAL A 606 -1.38 16.10 1.00
N ILE A 607 -1.01 14.86 0.76
CA ILE A 607 -1.93 13.74 0.56
C ILE A 607 -1.99 12.95 1.87
N GLY A 608 -3.15 12.93 2.52
CA GLY A 608 -3.42 12.08 3.68
C GLY A 608 -4.02 10.75 3.27
N THR A 609 -4.34 9.88 4.23
CA THR A 609 -5.02 8.60 3.97
C THR A 609 -6.40 8.56 4.64
N VAL A 610 -7.32 7.79 4.07
CA VAL A 610 -8.61 7.44 4.71
C VAL A 610 -8.63 5.99 5.19
N GLY A 611 -7.45 5.45 5.48
CA GLY A 611 -7.29 4.13 6.06
C GLY A 611 -7.19 2.98 5.05
N PRO A 612 -7.14 1.74 5.57
CA PRO A 612 -6.74 0.56 4.79
C PRO A 612 -7.81 0.01 3.84
N PHE A 613 -9.09 0.34 4.06
CA PHE A 613 -10.21 -0.29 3.35
C PHE A 613 -11.25 0.73 2.94
N HIS A 614 -11.74 0.60 1.71
CA HIS A 614 -12.73 1.52 1.11
C HIS A 614 -14.20 1.17 1.37
N ASP A 615 -14.54 -0.13 1.51
CA ASP A 615 -15.89 -0.54 1.93
C ASP A 615 -16.17 0.15 3.27
N PRO A 616 -17.30 0.86 3.49
CA PRO A 616 -17.46 1.81 4.58
C PRO A 616 -17.00 1.24 5.93
N SER A 617 -15.74 1.50 6.22
CA SER A 617 -15.03 0.97 7.35
C SER A 617 -14.93 2.07 8.39
N ALA A 618 -14.62 1.66 9.60
CA ALA A 618 -14.25 2.53 10.70
C ALA A 618 -13.32 3.67 10.25
N ASP A 619 -12.21 3.28 9.63
CA ASP A 619 -11.14 4.18 9.22
C ASP A 619 -11.53 5.03 8.02
N TYR A 620 -12.28 4.46 7.07
CA TYR A 620 -12.77 5.19 5.90
C TYR A 620 -13.66 6.37 6.28
N VAL A 621 -14.63 6.11 7.15
CA VAL A 621 -15.58 7.14 7.59
C VAL A 621 -14.87 8.20 8.43
N GLU A 622 -14.04 7.80 9.40
CA GLU A 622 -13.33 8.75 10.25
C GLU A 622 -12.25 9.52 9.49
N GLY A 623 -11.53 8.87 8.58
CA GLY A 623 -10.52 9.49 7.72
C GLY A 623 -11.11 10.56 6.82
N TRP A 624 -12.25 10.28 6.17
CA TRP A 624 -12.93 11.28 5.35
C TRP A 624 -13.44 12.47 6.17
N LYS A 625 -13.99 12.20 7.36
CA LYS A 625 -14.39 13.25 8.29
C LYS A 625 -13.19 14.10 8.71
N PHE A 626 -12.10 13.47 9.12
CA PHE A 626 -10.85 14.13 9.49
C PHE A 626 -10.31 15.01 8.35
N ALA A 627 -10.24 14.49 7.12
CA ALA A 627 -9.76 15.23 5.96
C ALA A 627 -10.62 16.47 5.67
N LYS A 628 -11.96 16.33 5.74
CA LYS A 628 -12.91 17.45 5.54
C LYS A 628 -12.74 18.54 6.60
N ASP A 629 -12.60 18.14 7.86
CA ASP A 629 -12.40 19.07 8.98
C ASP A 629 -11.03 19.77 8.92
N ASN A 630 -10.04 19.16 8.26
CA ASN A 630 -8.66 19.63 8.18
C ASN A 630 -8.22 20.05 6.77
N LYS A 631 -9.15 20.55 5.92
CA LYS A 631 -8.89 20.96 4.52
C LYS A 631 -7.77 21.99 4.28
N ARG A 632 -7.25 22.65 5.33
CA ARG A 632 -6.09 23.55 5.20
C ARG A 632 -4.77 22.80 5.12
N ILE A 633 -4.73 21.60 5.68
CA ILE A 633 -3.53 20.75 5.79
C ILE A 633 -3.66 19.43 5.03
N VAL A 634 -4.85 19.10 4.51
CA VAL A 634 -5.11 17.96 3.63
C VAL A 634 -5.65 18.47 2.29
N ASP A 635 -4.87 18.38 1.23
CA ASP A 635 -5.30 18.79 -0.12
C ASP A 635 -6.03 17.65 -0.85
N MET A 636 -5.66 16.41 -0.52
CA MET A 636 -6.12 15.19 -1.16
C MET A 636 -6.07 14.03 -0.17
N VAL A 637 -6.91 13.03 -0.38
CA VAL A 637 -6.87 11.76 0.37
C VAL A 637 -6.50 10.60 -0.54
N ASP A 638 -5.78 9.64 0.03
CA ASP A 638 -5.41 8.37 -0.57
C ASP A 638 -6.44 7.29 -0.19
N GLU A 639 -7.06 6.70 -1.20
CA GLU A 639 -7.98 5.56 -1.09
C GLU A 639 -7.36 4.30 -1.70
N HIS A 640 -7.56 3.16 -1.05
CA HIS A 640 -7.02 1.87 -1.49
C HIS A 640 -8.14 0.83 -1.62
N TYR A 641 -8.11 0.04 -2.70
CA TYR A 641 -8.98 -1.14 -2.82
C TYR A 641 -8.55 -2.20 -3.82
N TYR A 642 -8.63 -3.44 -3.38
CA TYR A 642 -8.34 -4.63 -4.17
C TYR A 642 -9.63 -5.44 -4.30
N GLU A 643 -10.30 -5.34 -5.44
CA GLU A 643 -11.69 -5.80 -5.59
C GLU A 643 -11.88 -6.83 -6.70
N SER A 644 -12.99 -7.58 -6.65
CA SER A 644 -13.25 -8.63 -7.64
C SER A 644 -13.58 -8.04 -9.02
N PRO A 645 -13.39 -8.77 -10.13
CA PRO A 645 -13.86 -8.29 -11.44
C PRO A 645 -15.35 -7.95 -11.47
N GLY A 646 -16.18 -8.72 -10.76
CA GLY A 646 -17.61 -8.46 -10.64
C GLY A 646 -17.93 -7.16 -9.88
N TRP A 647 -17.12 -6.78 -8.89
CA TRP A 647 -17.25 -5.49 -8.22
C TRP A 647 -17.04 -4.33 -9.19
N PHE A 648 -15.95 -4.36 -9.97
CA PHE A 648 -15.66 -3.32 -10.98
C PHE A 648 -16.75 -3.23 -12.04
N LEU A 649 -17.32 -4.36 -12.47
CA LEU A 649 -18.46 -4.39 -13.40
C LEU A 649 -19.71 -3.71 -12.82
N ARG A 650 -19.90 -3.77 -11.50
CA ARG A 650 -21.15 -3.36 -10.83
C ARG A 650 -21.07 -2.02 -10.09
N ASN A 651 -19.88 -1.44 -9.98
CA ASN A 651 -19.62 -0.16 -9.29
C ASN A 651 -19.03 0.88 -10.23
N GLN A 652 -19.46 0.90 -11.49
CA GLN A 652 -18.97 1.90 -12.45
C GLN A 652 -19.36 3.34 -12.06
N ASP A 653 -20.31 3.53 -11.16
CA ASP A 653 -20.79 4.81 -10.62
C ASP A 653 -20.21 5.15 -9.24
N TYR A 654 -19.19 4.41 -8.77
CA TYR A 654 -18.62 4.54 -7.42
C TYR A 654 -18.35 5.98 -6.99
N TYR A 655 -17.70 6.78 -7.86
CA TYR A 655 -17.38 8.19 -7.57
C TYR A 655 -18.44 9.20 -8.02
N ASP A 656 -19.52 8.77 -8.68
CA ASP A 656 -20.51 9.67 -9.29
C ASP A 656 -21.29 10.48 -8.25
N SER A 657 -21.37 10.02 -7.00
CA SER A 657 -22.09 10.71 -5.92
C SER A 657 -21.18 11.45 -4.93
N TYR A 658 -19.86 11.39 -5.10
CA TYR A 658 -18.91 12.00 -4.17
C TYR A 658 -19.08 13.51 -4.07
N ASP A 659 -18.74 14.08 -2.91
CA ASP A 659 -18.80 15.54 -2.71
C ASP A 659 -17.66 16.23 -3.47
N ARG A 660 -18.01 17.03 -4.49
CA ARG A 660 -17.04 17.75 -5.34
C ARG A 660 -16.34 18.90 -4.62
N GLN A 661 -16.80 19.25 -3.41
CA GLN A 661 -16.19 20.27 -2.53
C GLN A 661 -15.28 19.66 -1.44
N ALA A 662 -15.28 18.34 -1.29
CA ALA A 662 -14.35 17.65 -0.38
C ALA A 662 -12.91 17.68 -0.93
N PRO A 663 -11.90 17.33 -0.11
CA PRO A 663 -10.55 17.05 -0.61
C PRO A 663 -10.59 16.09 -1.80
N LYS A 664 -9.64 16.26 -2.73
CA LYS A 664 -9.56 15.40 -3.92
C LYS A 664 -9.19 13.97 -3.55
N VAL A 665 -9.36 13.04 -4.48
CA VAL A 665 -8.96 11.63 -4.31
C VAL A 665 -7.73 11.33 -5.14
N TYR A 666 -6.76 10.68 -4.51
CA TYR A 666 -5.76 9.84 -5.12
C TYR A 666 -6.15 8.38 -4.84
N LEU A 667 -6.36 7.58 -5.88
CA LEU A 667 -6.56 6.14 -5.75
C LEU A 667 -5.18 5.46 -5.75
N GLY A 668 -4.52 5.44 -4.60
CA GLY A 668 -3.09 5.12 -4.52
C GLY A 668 -2.74 3.65 -4.67
N GLU A 669 -3.69 2.76 -4.37
CA GLU A 669 -3.53 1.32 -4.59
C GLU A 669 -4.84 0.71 -5.05
N TRP A 670 -4.82 0.07 -6.22
CA TRP A 670 -5.94 -0.71 -6.67
C TRP A 670 -5.56 -1.81 -7.66
N ALA A 671 -6.29 -2.92 -7.62
CA ALA A 671 -6.21 -3.99 -8.63
C ALA A 671 -7.46 -4.88 -8.60
N SER A 672 -7.71 -5.61 -9.70
CA SER A 672 -8.90 -6.47 -9.86
C SER A 672 -8.73 -7.94 -9.44
N GLN A 673 -7.80 -8.22 -8.51
CA GLN A 673 -7.55 -9.56 -7.95
C GLN A 673 -7.25 -10.67 -8.99
N GLY A 674 -6.66 -10.32 -10.14
CA GLY A 674 -6.24 -11.28 -11.16
C GLY A 674 -5.32 -10.69 -12.21
N ARG A 675 -5.03 -11.46 -13.25
CA ARG A 675 -4.05 -11.11 -14.31
C ARG A 675 -4.45 -11.59 -15.70
N THR A 676 -5.75 -11.70 -15.97
CA THR A 676 -6.26 -12.14 -17.28
C THR A 676 -6.88 -10.98 -18.06
N VAL A 677 -7.29 -11.23 -19.31
CA VAL A 677 -7.98 -10.22 -20.13
C VAL A 677 -9.26 -9.71 -19.44
N GLU A 678 -9.95 -10.55 -18.66
CA GLU A 678 -11.07 -10.10 -17.82
C GLU A 678 -10.66 -8.96 -16.89
N ASN A 679 -9.55 -9.10 -16.18
CA ASN A 679 -9.00 -8.08 -15.29
C ASN A 679 -8.70 -6.77 -16.04
N ALA A 680 -8.01 -6.88 -17.18
CA ALA A 680 -7.71 -5.73 -18.01
C ALA A 680 -8.97 -4.97 -18.48
N LEU A 681 -10.03 -5.69 -18.83
CA LEU A 681 -11.28 -5.10 -19.30
C LEU A 681 -12.06 -4.41 -18.18
N VAL A 682 -12.16 -5.02 -17.00
CA VAL A 682 -12.87 -4.38 -15.87
C VAL A 682 -12.10 -3.16 -15.34
N GLU A 683 -10.77 -3.19 -15.38
CA GLU A 683 -9.93 -2.04 -15.07
C GLU A 683 -10.07 -0.93 -16.12
N ALA A 684 -10.23 -1.27 -17.40
CA ALA A 684 -10.50 -0.30 -18.47
C ALA A 684 -11.89 0.35 -18.33
N LEU A 685 -12.90 -0.43 -17.91
CA LEU A 685 -14.24 0.11 -17.55
C LEU A 685 -14.12 1.08 -16.37
N HIS A 686 -13.35 0.71 -15.34
CA HIS A 686 -13.12 1.55 -14.17
C HIS A 686 -12.41 2.85 -14.53
N LEU A 687 -11.35 2.81 -15.34
CA LEU A 687 -10.63 4.00 -15.78
C LEU A 687 -11.52 4.97 -16.59
N CYS A 688 -12.53 4.48 -17.31
CA CYS A 688 -13.56 5.36 -17.89
C CYS A 688 -14.37 6.10 -16.80
N SER A 689 -14.72 5.39 -15.71
CA SER A 689 -15.38 6.00 -14.56
C SER A 689 -14.48 7.03 -13.87
N LEU A 690 -13.18 6.72 -13.71
CA LEU A 690 -12.22 7.66 -13.14
C LEU A 690 -12.09 8.92 -13.98
N GLU A 691 -11.98 8.82 -15.31
CA GLU A 691 -11.96 9.99 -16.18
C GLU A 691 -13.28 10.78 -16.13
N ARG A 692 -14.42 10.09 -16.11
CA ARG A 692 -15.73 10.72 -15.92
C ARG A 692 -15.80 11.46 -14.58
N ASN A 693 -15.10 11.01 -13.55
CA ASN A 693 -15.02 11.65 -12.23
C ASN A 693 -13.66 12.31 -11.97
N GLY A 694 -12.94 12.73 -13.02
CA GLY A 694 -11.60 13.29 -12.89
C GLY A 694 -11.55 14.68 -12.23
N ASP A 695 -12.72 15.24 -11.91
CA ASP A 695 -12.92 16.41 -11.04
C ASP A 695 -12.93 16.04 -9.54
N VAL A 696 -13.06 14.76 -9.20
CA VAL A 696 -12.93 14.20 -7.84
C VAL A 696 -11.61 13.43 -7.74
N VAL A 697 -11.38 12.47 -8.63
CA VAL A 697 -10.19 11.61 -8.66
C VAL A 697 -9.11 12.26 -9.53
N GLU A 698 -8.07 12.81 -8.91
CA GLU A 698 -6.99 13.48 -9.65
C GLU A 698 -5.88 12.51 -10.10
N MET A 699 -5.70 11.40 -9.39
CA MET A 699 -4.57 10.49 -9.56
C MET A 699 -4.99 9.05 -9.24
N ALA A 700 -4.36 8.08 -9.89
CA ALA A 700 -4.53 6.66 -9.63
C ALA A 700 -3.27 5.87 -9.96
N SER A 701 -2.95 4.85 -9.16
CA SER A 701 -1.84 3.92 -9.43
C SER A 701 -2.22 2.49 -9.09
N TYR A 702 -2.06 1.60 -10.07
CA TYR A 702 -2.21 0.16 -9.85
C TYR A 702 -1.10 -0.34 -8.92
N ALA A 703 -1.43 -1.27 -8.03
CA ALA A 703 -0.48 -1.88 -7.09
C ALA A 703 -0.69 -3.40 -6.96
N PRO A 704 0.37 -4.17 -6.65
CA PRO A 704 1.79 -3.81 -6.74
C PRO A 704 2.32 -3.79 -8.20
N LEU A 705 3.44 -3.10 -8.42
CA LEU A 705 3.99 -2.89 -9.76
C LEU A 705 4.84 -4.05 -10.26
N LEU A 706 5.79 -4.53 -9.46
CA LEU A 706 6.81 -5.49 -9.86
C LEU A 706 6.75 -6.76 -9.01
N CYS A 707 6.98 -7.91 -9.63
CA CYS A 707 7.14 -9.18 -8.93
C CYS A 707 8.26 -10.03 -9.53
N HIS A 708 9.27 -10.35 -8.73
CA HIS A 708 10.22 -11.40 -9.07
C HIS A 708 9.53 -12.77 -8.91
N GLU A 709 9.50 -13.60 -9.96
CA GLU A 709 8.69 -14.84 -9.98
C GLU A 709 9.03 -15.86 -8.90
N ARG A 710 10.23 -15.80 -8.32
CA ARG A 710 10.66 -16.70 -7.24
C ARG A 710 10.42 -16.17 -5.84
N HIS A 711 10.13 -14.88 -5.69
CA HIS A 711 10.05 -14.20 -4.41
C HIS A 711 8.73 -13.44 -4.30
N GLN A 712 7.63 -14.18 -4.28
CA GLN A 712 6.29 -13.59 -4.32
C GLN A 712 5.68 -13.46 -2.92
N ASN A 713 5.55 -12.22 -2.45
CA ASN A 713 4.81 -11.84 -1.24
C ASN A 713 3.33 -11.54 -1.54
N TRP A 714 3.04 -10.99 -2.73
CA TRP A 714 1.70 -10.56 -3.13
C TRP A 714 1.33 -11.03 -4.55
N ASN A 715 0.03 -11.14 -4.84
CA ASN A 715 -0.49 -11.49 -6.16
C ASN A 715 -1.91 -10.91 -6.34
N PRO A 716 -2.26 -10.29 -7.47
CA PRO A 716 -1.48 -10.10 -8.70
C PRO A 716 -0.55 -8.88 -8.66
N ASP A 717 0.30 -8.75 -9.68
CA ASP A 717 1.25 -7.65 -9.90
C ASP A 717 1.24 -7.25 -11.38
N MET A 718 1.66 -6.02 -11.71
CA MET A 718 1.58 -5.54 -13.10
C MET A 718 2.63 -6.17 -14.02
N ILE A 719 3.88 -6.28 -13.56
CA ILE A 719 5.04 -6.74 -14.33
C ILE A 719 5.74 -7.87 -13.56
N TYR A 720 5.81 -9.04 -14.18
CA TYR A 720 6.56 -10.19 -13.65
C TYR A 720 7.91 -10.31 -14.34
N PHE A 721 8.93 -10.64 -13.56
CA PHE A 721 10.29 -10.76 -14.06
C PHE A 721 11.08 -11.84 -13.32
N ASN A 722 12.21 -12.19 -13.90
CA ASN A 722 13.25 -12.99 -13.27
C ASN A 722 14.59 -12.27 -13.40
N ARG A 723 15.68 -12.88 -12.94
CA ARG A 723 17.05 -12.32 -13.00
C ARG A 723 17.50 -11.77 -14.37
N ASP A 724 16.92 -12.24 -15.48
CA ASP A 724 17.42 -11.95 -16.84
C ASP A 724 16.45 -11.16 -17.72
N SER A 725 15.14 -11.33 -17.51
CA SER A 725 14.14 -10.68 -18.35
C SER A 725 12.83 -10.43 -17.62
N ILE A 726 12.00 -9.54 -18.17
CA ILE A 726 10.56 -9.57 -17.97
C ILE A 726 10.02 -10.90 -18.50
N THR A 727 9.23 -11.60 -17.69
CA THR A 727 8.59 -12.88 -18.06
C THR A 727 7.14 -12.68 -18.49
N MET A 728 6.50 -11.62 -17.98
CA MET A 728 5.15 -11.25 -18.38
C MET A 728 4.87 -9.78 -18.11
N LEU A 729 4.39 -9.10 -19.15
CA LEU A 729 3.56 -7.91 -19.03
C LEU A 729 2.12 -8.39 -18.97
N THR A 730 1.42 -8.12 -17.87
CA THR A 730 0.05 -8.59 -17.69
C THR A 730 -0.93 -7.90 -18.64
N PRO A 731 -2.13 -8.46 -18.88
CA PRO A 731 -3.20 -7.72 -19.56
C PRO A 731 -3.51 -6.36 -18.90
N SER A 732 -3.43 -6.28 -17.57
CA SER A 732 -3.58 -5.03 -16.82
C SER A 732 -2.52 -3.99 -17.18
N TYR A 733 -1.26 -4.40 -17.41
CA TYR A 733 -0.21 -3.51 -17.94
C TYR A 733 -0.63 -2.85 -19.26
N GLU A 734 -1.27 -3.60 -20.17
CA GLU A 734 -1.71 -3.07 -21.46
C GLU A 734 -2.88 -2.07 -21.31
N THR A 735 -3.78 -2.28 -20.34
CA THR A 735 -4.79 -1.28 -19.96
C THR A 735 -4.15 0.00 -19.43
N GLN A 736 -3.23 -0.11 -18.46
CA GLN A 736 -2.56 1.07 -17.88
C GLN A 736 -1.74 1.82 -18.94
N LYS A 737 -1.02 1.10 -19.80
CA LYS A 737 -0.31 1.67 -20.95
C LYS A 737 -1.25 2.39 -21.90
N LEU A 738 -2.39 1.79 -22.24
CA LEU A 738 -3.38 2.40 -23.13
C LEU A 738 -3.93 3.71 -22.55
N TRP A 739 -4.17 3.81 -21.24
CA TRP A 739 -4.60 5.06 -20.62
C TRP A 739 -3.48 6.09 -20.45
N GLY A 740 -2.30 5.68 -19.97
CA GLY A 740 -1.17 6.59 -19.74
C GLY A 740 -0.68 7.27 -21.02
N ASN A 741 -0.79 6.58 -22.16
CA ASN A 741 -0.48 7.12 -23.48
C ASN A 741 -1.62 7.95 -24.11
N ASN A 742 -2.82 7.96 -23.52
CA ASN A 742 -4.03 8.56 -24.11
C ASN A 742 -4.87 9.29 -23.05
N GLY A 743 -4.22 9.96 -22.09
CA GLY A 743 -4.87 10.79 -21.07
C GLY A 743 -5.30 12.16 -21.59
N GLY A 744 -6.09 12.88 -20.80
CA GLY A 744 -6.50 14.25 -21.11
C GLY A 744 -6.65 15.13 -19.88
N ASP A 745 -6.81 16.44 -20.10
CA ASP A 745 -7.00 17.46 -19.04
C ASP A 745 -8.43 18.04 -19.04
N LYS A 746 -9.26 17.63 -20.01
CA LYS A 746 -10.69 17.93 -20.07
C LYS A 746 -11.48 16.67 -20.36
N TYR A 747 -12.51 16.41 -19.57
CA TYR A 747 -13.53 15.42 -19.88
C TYR A 747 -14.64 16.07 -20.72
N VAL A 748 -15.06 15.39 -21.79
CA VAL A 748 -16.17 15.80 -22.65
C VAL A 748 -17.39 14.96 -22.29
N SER A 749 -18.51 15.63 -21.99
CA SER A 749 -19.75 14.97 -21.61
C SER A 749 -20.18 14.00 -22.71
N SER A 750 -20.41 12.74 -22.31
CA SER A 750 -20.82 11.69 -23.22
C SER A 750 -21.73 10.68 -22.52
N SER A 751 -22.58 10.01 -23.31
CA SER A 751 -23.50 8.98 -22.82
C SER A 751 -23.63 7.85 -23.83
N LEU A 752 -23.63 6.61 -23.35
CA LEU A 752 -23.94 5.42 -24.13
C LEU A 752 -25.40 5.01 -23.95
N ASP A 753 -26.11 4.83 -25.05
CA ASP A 753 -27.46 4.28 -25.07
C ASP A 753 -27.42 2.77 -25.33
N LEU A 754 -27.71 2.00 -24.27
CA LEU A 754 -27.74 0.54 -24.22
C LEU A 754 -28.74 0.07 -23.15
N PRO A 755 -29.38 -1.11 -23.31
CA PRO A 755 -30.19 -1.71 -22.25
C PRO A 755 -29.38 -1.97 -20.97
N ALA A 756 -29.97 -1.72 -19.80
CA ALA A 756 -29.30 -1.92 -18.51
C ALA A 756 -28.79 -3.36 -18.29
N SER A 757 -29.41 -4.36 -18.94
CA SER A 757 -28.99 -5.77 -18.91
C SER A 757 -27.60 -6.02 -19.51
N VAL A 758 -27.08 -5.11 -20.34
CA VAL A 758 -25.76 -5.21 -20.98
C VAL A 758 -24.91 -3.95 -20.80
N GLY A 759 -25.52 -2.81 -20.44
CA GLY A 759 -24.83 -1.52 -20.33
C GLY A 759 -23.64 -1.54 -19.37
N TYR A 760 -23.72 -2.29 -18.28
CA TYR A 760 -22.60 -2.42 -17.32
C TYR A 760 -21.39 -3.22 -17.87
N ARG A 761 -21.48 -3.79 -19.08
CA ARG A 761 -20.38 -4.46 -19.80
C ARG A 761 -19.72 -3.58 -20.86
N VAL A 762 -20.22 -2.36 -21.06
CA VAL A 762 -19.74 -1.45 -22.10
C VAL A 762 -19.50 -0.08 -21.48
N SER A 763 -18.38 0.56 -21.80
CA SER A 763 -18.12 1.92 -21.35
C SER A 763 -17.45 2.74 -22.44
N ALA A 764 -17.57 4.06 -22.30
CA ALA A 764 -16.91 5.03 -23.14
C ALA A 764 -16.40 6.18 -22.29
N SER A 765 -15.25 6.72 -22.68
CA SER A 765 -14.71 7.97 -22.14
C SER A 765 -14.25 8.84 -23.29
N VAL A 766 -14.58 10.14 -23.23
CA VAL A 766 -14.15 11.13 -24.22
C VAL A 766 -13.40 12.22 -23.48
N VAL A 767 -12.12 12.36 -23.79
CA VAL A 767 -11.26 13.39 -23.20
C VAL A 767 -10.61 14.24 -24.29
N LYS A 768 -10.19 15.45 -23.92
CA LYS A 768 -9.25 16.23 -24.71
C LYS A 768 -7.90 16.28 -24.00
N ASP A 769 -6.83 16.12 -24.77
CA ASP A 769 -5.48 16.29 -24.27
C ASP A 769 -5.08 17.77 -24.16
N VAL A 770 -3.88 18.01 -23.66
CA VAL A 770 -3.31 19.35 -23.47
C VAL A 770 -3.14 20.13 -24.78
N ASP A 771 -3.15 19.44 -25.93
CA ASP A 771 -3.11 20.02 -27.28
C ASP A 771 -4.52 20.20 -27.88
N ASP A 772 -5.58 19.96 -27.10
CA ASP A 772 -7.00 19.94 -27.48
C ASP A 772 -7.37 18.83 -28.50
N LYS A 773 -6.53 17.79 -28.65
CA LYS A 773 -6.86 16.60 -29.47
C LYS A 773 -7.88 15.74 -28.74
N THR A 774 -8.85 15.21 -29.48
CA THR A 774 -9.95 14.44 -28.89
C THR A 774 -9.62 12.96 -28.88
N ILE A 775 -9.76 12.32 -27.72
CA ILE A 775 -9.48 10.91 -27.52
C ILE A 775 -10.78 10.23 -27.10
N VAL A 776 -11.23 9.25 -27.88
CA VAL A 776 -12.42 8.44 -27.57
C VAL A 776 -11.97 7.04 -27.20
N LYS A 777 -12.26 6.63 -25.97
CA LYS A 777 -12.00 5.27 -25.46
C LYS A 777 -13.29 4.48 -25.46
N LEU A 778 -13.26 3.24 -25.96
CA LEU A 778 -14.42 2.36 -26.05
C LEU A 778 -14.06 0.96 -25.55
N ILE A 779 -14.88 0.42 -24.66
CA ILE A 779 -14.67 -0.91 -24.05
C ILE A 779 -15.88 -1.77 -24.36
N ASN A 780 -15.64 -2.96 -24.88
CA ASN A 780 -16.63 -4.02 -25.06
C ASN A 780 -16.24 -5.24 -24.24
N ALA A 781 -16.84 -5.41 -23.06
CA ALA A 781 -16.67 -6.60 -22.21
C ALA A 781 -17.81 -7.63 -22.39
N LEU A 782 -18.53 -7.58 -23.51
CA LEU A 782 -19.55 -8.56 -23.90
C LEU A 782 -18.92 -9.73 -24.68
N PRO A 783 -19.57 -10.93 -24.65
CA PRO A 783 -19.22 -12.04 -25.54
C PRO A 783 -19.56 -11.82 -27.02
N GLN A 784 -20.22 -10.72 -27.38
CA GLN A 784 -20.65 -10.41 -28.74
C GLN A 784 -19.95 -9.20 -29.33
N ALA A 785 -19.98 -9.10 -30.66
CA ALA A 785 -19.54 -7.90 -31.35
C ALA A 785 -20.46 -6.72 -31.02
N LEU A 786 -19.88 -5.53 -30.89
CA LEU A 786 -20.56 -4.30 -30.55
C LEU A 786 -20.32 -3.25 -31.63
N THR A 787 -21.37 -2.81 -32.32
CA THR A 787 -21.28 -1.62 -33.18
C THR A 787 -21.71 -0.38 -32.40
N VAL A 788 -20.79 0.57 -32.27
CA VAL A 788 -21.04 1.87 -31.65
C VAL A 788 -21.23 2.92 -32.75
N SER A 789 -22.42 3.53 -32.80
CA SER A 789 -22.67 4.71 -33.62
C SER A 789 -22.32 5.97 -32.84
N ILE A 790 -21.42 6.79 -33.36
CA ILE A 790 -20.90 7.99 -32.70
C ILE A 790 -21.67 9.22 -33.21
N LYS A 791 -22.27 9.98 -32.30
CA LYS A 791 -23.04 11.20 -32.58
C LYS A 791 -22.48 12.38 -31.81
N GLY A 792 -22.59 13.58 -32.40
CA GLY A 792 -22.10 14.83 -31.79
C GLY A 792 -20.58 15.00 -31.84
N LEU A 793 -19.86 14.05 -32.44
CA LEU A 793 -18.43 14.11 -32.73
C LEU A 793 -18.19 13.57 -34.13
N SER A 794 -17.55 14.36 -35.00
CA SER A 794 -17.20 13.91 -36.36
C SER A 794 -15.82 13.26 -36.36
N ILE A 795 -15.75 11.97 -36.70
CA ILE A 795 -14.51 11.21 -36.86
C ILE A 795 -14.36 10.82 -38.32
N ALA A 796 -13.21 11.09 -38.94
CA ALA A 796 -13.01 10.78 -40.35
C ALA A 796 -13.09 9.26 -40.62
N ASP A 797 -13.69 8.88 -41.75
CA ASP A 797 -13.69 7.49 -42.19
C ASP A 797 -12.24 7.00 -42.39
N GLY A 798 -11.98 5.76 -42.00
CA GLY A 798 -10.64 5.19 -41.98
C GLY A 798 -9.77 5.62 -40.81
N THR A 799 -10.28 6.43 -39.86
CA THR A 799 -9.58 6.65 -38.58
C THR A 799 -9.51 5.32 -37.84
N ALA A 800 -8.32 4.97 -37.34
CA ALA A 800 -8.11 3.74 -36.60
C ALA A 800 -8.57 3.86 -35.15
N ALA A 801 -9.27 2.84 -34.67
CA ALA A 801 -9.44 2.55 -33.26
C ALA A 801 -8.45 1.44 -32.89
N GLU A 802 -7.50 1.73 -32.01
CA GLU A 802 -6.38 0.85 -31.66
C GLU A 802 -6.38 0.51 -30.18
N GLY A 803 -6.03 -0.72 -29.84
CA GLY A 803 -5.95 -1.18 -28.46
C GLY A 803 -5.70 -2.68 -28.41
N PHE A 804 -6.48 -3.38 -27.60
CA PHE A 804 -6.32 -4.82 -27.41
C PHE A 804 -7.65 -5.55 -27.30
N GLY A 805 -7.63 -6.85 -27.59
CA GLY A 805 -8.72 -7.78 -27.26
C GLY A 805 -8.19 -9.12 -26.79
N GLY A 806 -9.06 -10.06 -26.45
CA GLY A 806 -8.63 -11.41 -26.10
C GLY A 806 -9.71 -12.22 -25.40
N LYS A 807 -9.44 -13.52 -25.17
CA LYS A 807 -10.34 -14.36 -24.38
C LYS A 807 -10.23 -13.98 -22.90
N PRO A 808 -11.34 -13.90 -22.14
CA PRO A 808 -11.32 -13.43 -20.75
C PRO A 808 -10.35 -14.16 -19.81
N ASP A 809 -10.11 -15.46 -20.03
CA ASP A 809 -9.22 -16.32 -19.24
C ASP A 809 -7.75 -16.28 -19.68
N SER A 810 -7.44 -15.60 -20.79
CA SER A 810 -6.07 -15.48 -21.31
C SER A 810 -5.22 -14.57 -20.43
N LYS A 811 -3.94 -14.92 -20.25
CA LYS A 811 -2.91 -14.07 -19.62
C LYS A 811 -2.19 -13.15 -20.61
N HIS A 812 -2.60 -13.17 -21.88
CA HIS A 812 -2.06 -12.32 -22.92
C HIS A 812 -3.18 -11.69 -23.73
N VAL A 813 -2.99 -10.43 -24.09
CA VAL A 813 -3.88 -9.71 -25.00
C VAL A 813 -3.43 -9.92 -26.45
N ILE A 814 -4.31 -9.59 -27.39
CA ILE A 814 -4.05 -9.55 -28.82
C ILE A 814 -4.16 -8.08 -29.26
N PRO A 815 -3.13 -7.50 -29.91
CA PRO A 815 -3.22 -6.16 -30.48
C PRO A 815 -4.40 -6.06 -31.45
N LEU A 816 -5.20 -5.02 -31.30
CA LEU A 816 -6.42 -4.82 -32.06
C LEU A 816 -6.39 -3.49 -32.80
N LYS A 817 -6.82 -3.52 -34.06
CA LYS A 817 -7.05 -2.34 -34.90
C LYS A 817 -8.32 -2.54 -35.71
N VAL A 818 -9.29 -1.65 -35.52
CA VAL A 818 -10.52 -1.58 -36.31
C VAL A 818 -10.70 -0.17 -36.86
N MET A 819 -11.50 -0.01 -37.91
CA MET A 819 -11.65 1.27 -38.61
C MET A 819 -13.01 1.89 -38.32
N VAL A 820 -13.04 3.22 -38.24
CA VAL A 820 -14.28 3.99 -38.23
C VAL A 820 -14.83 4.09 -39.66
N GLU A 821 -16.10 3.75 -39.83
CA GLU A 821 -16.82 3.80 -41.11
C GLU A 821 -18.22 4.40 -40.91
N GLY A 822 -18.51 5.52 -41.56
CA GLY A 822 -19.82 6.15 -41.50
C GLY A 822 -20.22 6.59 -40.08
N GLN A 823 -19.26 7.12 -39.31
CA GLN A 823 -19.41 7.44 -37.87
C GLN A 823 -19.74 6.22 -37.00
N LYS A 824 -19.37 5.01 -37.43
CA LYS A 824 -19.55 3.79 -36.66
C LYS A 824 -18.23 3.06 -36.50
N VAL A 825 -18.08 2.35 -35.40
CA VAL A 825 -16.98 1.40 -35.18
C VAL A 825 -17.55 0.09 -34.67
N THR A 826 -17.09 -1.02 -35.24
CA THR A 826 -17.50 -2.36 -34.82
C THR A 826 -16.36 -3.00 -34.04
N LEU A 827 -16.61 -3.20 -32.74
CA LEU A 827 -15.70 -3.79 -31.78
C LEU A 827 -15.95 -5.30 -31.68
N PRO A 828 -14.91 -6.15 -31.78
CA PRO A 828 -15.03 -7.55 -31.41
C PRO A 828 -15.44 -7.72 -29.94
N ALA A 829 -15.86 -8.93 -29.58
CA ALA A 829 -16.06 -9.31 -28.18
C ALA A 829 -14.77 -9.10 -27.36
N TYR A 830 -14.91 -8.75 -26.08
CA TYR A 830 -13.83 -8.65 -25.10
C TYR A 830 -12.62 -7.82 -25.57
N CYS A 831 -12.84 -6.53 -25.83
CA CYS A 831 -11.78 -5.62 -26.27
C CYS A 831 -11.90 -4.20 -25.70
N ALA A 832 -10.80 -3.47 -25.71
CA ALA A 832 -10.71 -2.06 -25.39
C ALA A 832 -9.90 -1.34 -26.48
N VAL A 833 -10.41 -0.22 -27.00
CA VAL A 833 -9.78 0.54 -28.08
C VAL A 833 -9.83 2.04 -27.82
N VAL A 834 -8.92 2.77 -28.46
CA VAL A 834 -8.83 4.23 -28.46
C VAL A 834 -8.83 4.76 -29.88
N ILE A 835 -9.64 5.79 -30.13
CA ILE A 835 -9.67 6.58 -31.37
C ILE A 835 -9.08 7.95 -31.05
N ARG A 836 -8.15 8.43 -31.90
CA ARG A 836 -7.51 9.74 -31.78
C ARG A 836 -8.00 10.64 -32.93
N LYS A 837 -8.55 11.80 -32.59
CA LYS A 837 -9.10 12.80 -33.53
C LYS A 837 -8.36 14.12 -33.38
#